data_AF-A0AAJ0EYV7-F1
#
_entry.id   AF-A0AAJ0EYV7-F1
#
_cell.length_a   1.000
_cell.length_b   1.000
_cell.length_c   1.000
_cell.angle_alpha   90.00
_cell.angle_beta   90.00
_cell.angle_gamma   90.00
#
_symmetry.space_group_name_H-M   'P 1'
#
loop_
_entity.id
_entity.type
_entity.pdbx_description
1 polymer ?
#
loop_
_entity_poly.entity_id
_entity_poly.type
_entity_poly.pdbx_seq_one_letter_code
_entity_poly.pdbx_strand_id
1 'polypeptide(L)'
;MSVDEVAYGFLTVANETMTRPIRSITEAKGHDSSKHRLATFGGAGGQHAVAIAEALGIQQILIHRYSSVLSAYGMALADVVDERQEPDSKVWEYPGKAVDELKSKMEKLKDKSRKALRDQGFDEKEIVFEEYLNMRYRGTESALMIIRPDQDEQKNTKDWDFGVAFIQQHRYEFGFTLDDRDIIVDDVRVRGIGKSFRHAEKTVDQQLKELKRQDVEQSKAHNRQQVYFEEGRLDTPVYKLKDLSTGETIKGPAMLADGTQTIVVTPKATALVLDTHVVIDIEKEGSKDDGLPKNQGEREVDPIMLSIFGHRFMAIAEQMGRALQKTSVSTNVKERLDFSCAIFDATGGLVANAPHLPVHLGSMSTCVKRQAEIWKGDLKKGDVIISNHPSYGGTHLPDITLVMPAFNDKGDKILFYAASRAHHADIGGITAGSMPPHSKELFQEGAAIKSEKLVSEGHFDEKRVTELLYNEPAQYPGCSGTRCLADNINDLRAQVSANQKGIALIEGLIAEYGEETVQFYMVHIQNNAELCVRTLLKEVSKRFEGKDLQAVDFMDDGSPIRLKVTIDADKGEAVFDFEGTGPEVYGNVNAPEAVTYSAIIYCLRCLISEDIPLNQGCLKPINVKIPPKSLLSPSDGAAVVGGNVLTSQRVTDVIFKAFQACAASQGDCNNLTFGFGGNVTGQKEVKGFGYYETIAGGSGAGPSWEGTSGVHTHMTNTRITDSEVFERRYPVILREFSLRKGSGGNGQHRGGDGVVRDIEFRIPVQVSILSERRVYRPYGLAGGEDAEAGLNVWVRKVEKGSWEKSLKRLKGAAGEEKEEVVEYEERRFNLGAKNSAPMKPGERIIINTPGGGGWGKVGAEKGVSSKKDPTDGWRKGSHANREDTALQV
;
A
#
# COMPACT_ATOMS: atom_id res chain seq x y z
N MET A 1 -2.91 -21.72 -31.60
CA MET A 1 -1.50 -21.57 -31.19
C MET A 1 -0.81 -22.92 -31.24
N SER A 2 0.40 -22.98 -31.77
CA SER A 2 1.29 -24.15 -31.70
C SER A 2 1.86 -24.33 -30.29
N VAL A 3 2.42 -25.50 -29.99
CA VAL A 3 3.08 -25.76 -28.69
C VAL A 3 4.25 -24.78 -28.47
N ASP A 4 4.99 -24.44 -29.53
CA ASP A 4 6.09 -23.49 -29.46
C ASP A 4 5.59 -22.07 -29.15
N GLU A 5 4.50 -21.63 -29.78
CA GLU A 5 3.87 -20.32 -29.50
C GLU A 5 3.36 -20.22 -28.05
N VAL A 6 2.79 -21.30 -27.52
CA VAL A 6 2.33 -21.34 -26.12
C VAL A 6 3.52 -21.29 -25.16
N ALA A 7 4.58 -22.06 -25.42
CA ALA A 7 5.79 -22.07 -24.59
C ALA A 7 6.50 -20.70 -24.61
N TYR A 8 6.60 -20.09 -25.79
CA TYR A 8 7.14 -18.74 -25.95
C TYR A 8 6.28 -17.70 -25.22
N GLY A 9 4.94 -17.82 -25.29
CA GLY A 9 4.01 -16.99 -24.52
C GLY A 9 4.25 -17.05 -23.01
N PHE A 10 4.49 -18.24 -22.44
CA PHE A 10 4.86 -18.37 -21.03
C PHE A 10 6.19 -17.67 -20.69
N LEU A 11 7.19 -17.77 -21.56
CA LEU A 11 8.46 -17.07 -21.40
C LEU A 11 8.27 -15.54 -21.46
N THR A 12 7.46 -15.05 -22.41
CA THR A 12 7.14 -13.62 -22.53
C THR A 12 6.46 -13.08 -21.28
N VAL A 13 5.46 -13.80 -20.74
CA VAL A 13 4.80 -13.42 -19.48
C VAL A 13 5.77 -13.45 -18.30
N ALA A 14 6.64 -14.46 -18.21
CA ALA A 14 7.66 -14.54 -17.16
C ALA A 14 8.67 -13.37 -17.24
N ASN A 15 9.14 -13.03 -18.45
CA ASN A 15 10.05 -11.91 -18.68
C ASN A 15 9.41 -10.56 -18.32
N GLU A 16 8.16 -10.33 -18.70
CA GLU A 16 7.41 -9.12 -18.32
C GLU A 16 7.22 -9.06 -16.79
N THR A 17 6.91 -10.19 -16.16
CA THR A 17 6.78 -10.29 -14.69
C THR A 17 8.09 -9.95 -13.97
N MET A 18 9.23 -10.44 -14.47
CA MET A 18 10.58 -10.11 -13.93
C MET A 18 11.00 -8.67 -14.21
N THR A 19 10.54 -8.08 -15.33
CA THR A 19 10.81 -6.70 -15.71
C THR A 19 10.12 -5.71 -14.76
N ARG A 20 8.89 -6.02 -14.32
CA ARG A 20 8.09 -5.17 -13.44
C ARG A 20 8.82 -4.68 -12.18
N PRO A 21 9.41 -5.55 -11.32
CA PRO A 21 10.13 -5.09 -10.14
C PRO A 21 11.38 -4.27 -10.49
N ILE A 22 12.11 -4.64 -11.56
CA ILE A 22 13.33 -3.92 -11.97
C ILE A 22 12.98 -2.49 -12.40
N ARG A 23 11.98 -2.34 -13.28
CA ARG A 23 11.46 -1.03 -13.71
C ARG A 23 10.93 -0.25 -12.52
N SER A 24 10.08 -0.89 -11.72
CA SER A 24 9.48 -0.28 -10.53
C SER A 24 10.52 0.29 -9.57
N ILE A 25 11.55 -0.48 -9.21
CA ILE A 25 12.59 -0.05 -8.26
C ILE A 25 13.45 1.06 -8.85
N THR A 26 13.80 0.96 -10.13
CA THR A 26 14.66 1.93 -10.82
C THR A 26 13.94 3.27 -10.98
N GLU A 27 12.71 3.26 -11.47
CA GLU A 27 11.91 4.47 -11.65
C GLU A 27 11.41 5.07 -10.34
N ALA A 28 11.17 4.26 -9.29
CA ALA A 28 10.84 4.77 -7.96
C ALA A 28 11.97 5.61 -7.35
N LYS A 29 13.20 5.43 -7.82
CA LYS A 29 14.37 6.28 -7.51
C LYS A 29 14.53 7.46 -8.48
N GLY A 30 13.61 7.67 -9.42
CA GLY A 30 13.65 8.76 -10.39
C GLY A 30 14.56 8.50 -11.59
N HIS A 31 15.01 7.26 -11.80
CA HIS A 31 15.93 6.91 -12.87
C HIS A 31 15.21 6.32 -14.09
N ASP A 32 15.70 6.68 -15.28
CA ASP A 32 15.32 6.08 -16.56
C ASP A 32 16.09 4.77 -16.75
N SER A 33 15.37 3.64 -16.85
CA SER A 33 15.98 2.32 -16.99
C SER A 33 16.84 2.22 -18.24
N SER A 34 16.44 2.85 -19.35
CA SER A 34 17.13 2.76 -20.65
C SER A 34 18.56 3.34 -20.62
N LYS A 35 18.86 4.20 -19.64
CA LYS A 35 20.18 4.81 -19.44
C LYS A 35 21.15 3.92 -18.66
N HIS A 36 20.72 2.76 -18.19
CA HIS A 36 21.53 1.85 -17.37
C HIS A 36 22.10 0.70 -18.20
N ARG A 37 23.09 -0.01 -17.64
CA ARG A 37 23.54 -1.32 -18.10
C ARG A 37 22.89 -2.39 -17.23
N LEU A 38 22.40 -3.47 -17.83
CA LEU A 38 21.76 -4.56 -17.08
C LEU A 38 22.82 -5.55 -16.60
N ALA A 39 23.14 -5.56 -15.30
CA ALA A 39 23.96 -6.60 -14.71
C ALA A 39 23.09 -7.82 -14.40
N THR A 40 23.40 -8.98 -14.99
CA THR A 40 22.63 -10.23 -14.77
C THR A 40 23.47 -11.31 -14.12
N PHE A 41 22.87 -12.05 -13.18
CA PHE A 41 23.51 -13.14 -12.45
C PHE A 41 22.50 -14.20 -12.00
N GLY A 42 22.99 -15.25 -11.36
CA GLY A 42 22.26 -16.48 -11.06
C GLY A 42 22.26 -17.45 -12.24
N GLY A 43 22.07 -18.75 -11.97
CA GLY A 43 22.20 -19.80 -13.00
C GLY A 43 21.25 -19.64 -14.20
N ALA A 44 20.08 -19.03 -14.00
CA ALA A 44 19.10 -18.76 -15.05
C ALA A 44 19.15 -17.31 -15.60
N GLY A 45 19.91 -16.40 -14.98
CA GLY A 45 19.87 -14.97 -15.32
C GLY A 45 20.23 -14.69 -16.78
N GLY A 46 21.25 -15.36 -17.30
CA GLY A 46 21.69 -15.24 -18.69
C GLY A 46 20.68 -15.75 -19.72
N GLN A 47 19.68 -16.55 -19.33
CA GLN A 47 18.66 -17.07 -20.24
C GLN A 47 17.60 -16.01 -20.57
N HIS A 48 17.35 -15.08 -19.64
CA HIS A 48 16.31 -14.05 -19.76
C HIS A 48 16.89 -12.64 -20.01
N ALA A 49 18.21 -12.50 -19.95
CA ALA A 49 18.89 -11.20 -19.91
C ALA A 49 18.52 -10.29 -21.10
N VAL A 50 18.50 -10.83 -22.32
CA VAL A 50 18.23 -10.04 -23.53
C VAL A 50 16.79 -9.55 -23.56
N ALA A 51 15.82 -10.44 -23.35
CA ALA A 51 14.40 -10.07 -23.34
C ALA A 51 14.06 -9.05 -22.23
N ILE A 52 14.66 -9.19 -21.04
CA ILE A 52 14.48 -8.22 -19.95
C ILE A 52 15.10 -6.86 -20.33
N ALA A 53 16.28 -6.85 -20.94
CA ALA A 53 16.94 -5.61 -21.35
C ALA A 53 16.15 -4.88 -22.46
N GLU A 54 15.65 -5.61 -23.46
CA GLU A 54 14.75 -5.07 -24.50
C GLU A 54 13.50 -4.45 -23.88
N ALA A 55 12.83 -5.18 -22.98
CA ALA A 55 11.65 -4.68 -22.28
C ALA A 55 11.95 -3.46 -21.38
N LEU A 56 13.18 -3.24 -20.94
CA LEU A 56 13.61 -2.08 -20.15
C LEU A 56 14.19 -0.94 -20.99
N GLY A 57 14.34 -1.13 -22.31
CA GLY A 57 15.03 -0.20 -23.21
C GLY A 57 16.55 -0.12 -22.98
N ILE A 58 17.14 -1.11 -22.29
CA ILE A 58 18.57 -1.16 -21.96
C ILE A 58 19.34 -1.74 -23.14
N GLN A 59 20.40 -1.05 -23.58
CA GLN A 59 21.18 -1.43 -24.75
C GLN A 59 22.33 -2.42 -24.47
N GLN A 60 22.79 -2.49 -23.22
CA GLN A 60 23.98 -3.25 -22.88
C GLN A 60 23.80 -4.06 -21.60
N ILE A 61 24.17 -5.33 -21.67
CA ILE A 61 24.05 -6.31 -20.59
C ILE A 61 25.45 -6.74 -20.17
N LEU A 62 25.67 -6.84 -18.86
CA LEU A 62 26.90 -7.34 -18.26
C LEU A 62 26.62 -8.65 -17.54
N ILE A 63 27.30 -9.72 -17.95
CA ILE A 63 27.18 -11.04 -17.32
C ILE A 63 28.57 -11.44 -16.82
N HIS A 64 28.80 -11.50 -15.51
CA HIS A 64 30.09 -11.96 -15.01
C HIS A 64 30.33 -13.42 -15.41
N ARG A 65 31.56 -13.83 -15.69
CA ARG A 65 31.89 -15.25 -15.97
C ARG A 65 31.52 -16.22 -14.84
N TYR A 66 31.31 -15.70 -13.63
CA TYR A 66 30.90 -16.45 -12.44
C TYR A 66 29.45 -16.14 -12.07
N SER A 67 28.61 -15.72 -13.03
CA SER A 67 27.25 -15.23 -12.77
C SER A 67 26.42 -16.21 -11.92
N SER A 68 26.58 -17.52 -12.12
CA SER A 68 25.92 -18.60 -11.38
C SER A 68 26.27 -18.66 -9.89
N VAL A 69 27.47 -18.21 -9.51
CA VAL A 69 28.02 -18.25 -8.15
C VAL A 69 28.44 -16.85 -7.66
N LEU A 70 27.96 -15.80 -8.32
CA LEU A 70 28.42 -14.42 -8.11
C LEU A 70 28.21 -13.95 -6.67
N SER A 71 27.16 -14.44 -6.00
CA SER A 71 26.92 -14.14 -4.58
C SER A 71 28.04 -14.68 -3.68
N ALA A 72 28.50 -15.92 -3.90
CA ALA A 72 29.60 -16.50 -3.12
C ALA A 72 30.94 -15.80 -3.43
N TYR A 73 31.16 -15.44 -4.70
CA TYR A 73 32.31 -14.63 -5.10
C TYR A 73 32.30 -13.24 -4.43
N GLY A 74 31.15 -12.57 -4.40
CA GLY A 74 30.97 -11.28 -3.73
C GLY A 74 31.21 -11.35 -2.22
N MET A 75 30.79 -12.44 -1.55
CA MET A 75 31.10 -12.67 -0.13
C MET A 75 32.59 -12.80 0.14
N ALA A 76 33.35 -13.44 -0.77
CA ALA A 76 34.81 -13.58 -0.62
C ALA A 76 35.55 -12.25 -0.85
N LEU A 77 34.99 -11.34 -1.67
CA LEU A 77 35.56 -10.03 -1.97
C LEU A 77 35.15 -8.91 -1.00
N ALA A 78 34.13 -9.15 -0.17
CA ALA A 78 33.57 -8.11 0.69
C ALA A 78 34.59 -7.63 1.73
N ASP A 79 34.69 -6.30 1.89
CA ASP A 79 35.41 -5.73 3.03
C ASP A 79 34.70 -6.10 4.34
N VAL A 80 35.46 -6.21 5.42
CA VAL A 80 34.90 -6.46 6.75
C VAL A 80 34.40 -5.13 7.31
N VAL A 81 33.12 -5.07 7.67
CA VAL A 81 32.48 -3.84 8.14
C VAL A 81 32.05 -3.99 9.60
N ASP A 82 32.46 -3.06 10.46
CA ASP A 82 31.92 -2.89 11.82
C ASP A 82 31.12 -1.58 11.87
N GLU A 83 29.81 -1.71 12.07
CA GLU A 83 28.90 -0.56 12.11
C GLU A 83 28.45 -0.30 13.55
N ARG A 84 28.61 0.95 14.01
CA ARG A 84 28.26 1.39 15.37
C ARG A 84 27.35 2.60 15.28
N GLN A 85 26.28 2.61 16.06
CA GLN A 85 25.33 3.72 16.11
C GLN A 85 24.89 4.02 17.54
N GLU A 86 24.54 5.27 17.80
CA GLU A 86 24.01 5.73 19.07
C GLU A 86 22.87 6.75 18.85
N PRO A 87 21.68 6.56 19.46
CA PRO A 87 20.55 7.45 19.26
C PRO A 87 20.80 8.86 19.80
N ASP A 88 20.13 9.84 19.19
CA ASP A 88 20.06 11.23 19.61
C ASP A 88 18.66 11.81 19.30
N SER A 89 18.39 13.04 19.72
CA SER A 89 17.11 13.71 19.42
C SER A 89 17.25 15.23 19.36
N LYS A 90 18.47 15.71 19.07
CA LYS A 90 18.79 17.13 19.04
C LYS A 90 18.29 17.80 17.77
N VAL A 91 17.94 19.07 17.90
CA VAL A 91 17.78 19.96 16.76
C VAL A 91 19.17 20.25 16.19
N TRP A 92 19.32 20.10 14.88
CA TRP A 92 20.52 20.46 14.15
C TRP A 92 20.71 21.98 14.20
N GLU A 93 21.84 22.41 14.78
CA GLU A 93 22.22 23.81 14.88
C GLU A 93 23.73 23.91 14.63
N TYR A 94 24.11 24.57 13.53
CA TYR A 94 25.51 24.74 13.14
C TYR A 94 25.85 26.23 12.89
N PRO A 95 26.90 26.77 13.53
CA PRO A 95 27.67 26.19 14.63
C PRO A 95 26.87 26.21 15.94
N GLY A 96 27.09 25.24 16.83
CA GLY A 96 26.37 25.20 18.11
C GLY A 96 26.76 24.01 18.99
N LYS A 97 26.34 24.06 20.26
CA LYS A 97 26.60 23.02 21.27
C LYS A 97 26.14 21.63 20.83
N ALA A 98 25.06 21.56 20.05
CA ALA A 98 24.54 20.31 19.51
C ALA A 98 25.59 19.59 18.64
N VAL A 99 26.27 20.32 17.76
CA VAL A 99 27.30 19.76 16.86
C VAL A 99 28.53 19.30 17.63
N ASP A 100 28.97 20.04 18.64
CA ASP A 100 30.12 19.64 19.46
C ASP A 100 29.87 18.32 20.21
N GLU A 101 28.66 18.13 20.74
CA GLU A 101 28.25 16.88 21.37
C GLU A 101 28.17 15.72 20.35
N LEU A 102 27.63 15.96 19.15
CA LEU A 102 27.55 14.96 18.08
C LEU A 102 28.95 14.54 17.61
N LYS A 103 29.89 15.48 17.47
CA LYS A 103 31.31 15.20 17.17
C LYS A 103 31.94 14.30 18.24
N SER A 104 31.69 14.59 19.52
CA SER A 104 32.19 13.76 20.62
C SER A 104 31.63 12.35 20.60
N LYS A 105 30.34 12.17 20.28
CA LYS A 105 29.73 10.84 20.08
C LYS A 105 30.35 10.11 18.90
N MET A 106 30.54 10.80 17.77
CA MET A 106 31.12 10.24 16.56
C MET A 106 32.52 9.65 16.82
N GLU A 107 33.40 10.39 17.49
CA GLU A 107 34.76 9.92 17.82
C GLU A 107 34.74 8.70 18.76
N LYS A 108 33.86 8.67 19.76
CA LYS A 108 33.69 7.49 20.62
C LYS A 108 33.23 6.25 19.85
N LEU A 109 32.37 6.42 18.84
CA LEU A 109 31.93 5.32 17.99
C LEU A 109 33.06 4.82 17.07
N LYS A 110 33.86 5.74 16.51
CA LYS A 110 35.08 5.39 15.76
C LYS A 110 36.07 4.59 16.61
N ASP A 111 36.32 4.99 17.85
CA ASP A 111 37.24 4.28 18.74
C ASP A 111 36.76 2.84 19.02
N LYS A 112 35.46 2.67 19.26
CA LYS A 112 34.85 1.34 19.43
C LYS A 112 35.00 0.49 18.17
N SER A 113 34.73 1.07 17.00
CA SER A 113 34.81 0.37 15.72
C SER A 113 36.25 0.01 15.34
N ARG A 114 37.19 0.93 15.56
CA ARG A 114 38.64 0.71 15.40
C ARG A 114 39.11 -0.48 16.22
N LYS A 115 38.68 -0.56 17.49
CA LYS A 115 39.02 -1.67 18.36
C LYS A 115 38.48 -2.99 17.82
N ALA A 116 37.21 -3.03 17.42
CA ALA A 116 36.58 -4.24 16.90
C ALA A 116 37.22 -4.75 15.60
N LEU A 117 37.68 -3.86 14.71
CA LEU A 117 38.39 -4.25 13.48
C LEU A 117 39.83 -4.70 13.76
N ARG A 118 40.52 -4.07 14.72
CA ARG A 118 41.85 -4.55 15.17
C ARG A 118 41.77 -5.94 15.80
N ASP A 119 40.73 -6.22 16.59
CA ASP A 119 40.50 -7.54 17.17
C ASP A 119 40.25 -8.62 16.09
N GLN A 120 39.81 -8.21 14.90
CA GLN A 120 39.65 -9.05 13.70
C GLN A 120 40.90 -9.13 12.81
N GLY A 121 42.00 -8.48 13.21
CA GLY A 121 43.30 -8.58 12.55
C GLY A 121 43.65 -7.50 11.54
N PHE A 122 42.88 -6.40 11.46
CA PHE A 122 43.19 -5.28 10.55
C PHE A 122 44.18 -4.28 11.16
N ASP A 123 45.17 -3.86 10.37
CA ASP A 123 46.08 -2.77 10.72
C ASP A 123 45.37 -1.41 10.65
N GLU A 124 45.88 -0.41 11.38
CA GLU A 124 45.27 0.94 11.40
C GLU A 124 45.26 1.64 10.02
N LYS A 125 46.22 1.33 9.16
CA LYS A 125 46.28 1.82 7.77
C LYS A 125 45.24 1.15 6.85
N GLU A 126 44.62 0.07 7.29
CA GLU A 126 43.63 -0.73 6.55
C GLU A 126 42.20 -0.39 6.97
N ILE A 127 42.03 0.43 8.01
CA ILE A 127 40.74 0.83 8.55
C ILE A 127 40.37 2.22 8.02
N VAL A 128 39.22 2.31 7.34
CA VAL A 128 38.61 3.56 6.89
C VAL A 128 37.28 3.78 7.60
N PHE A 129 36.92 5.02 7.88
CA PHE A 129 35.65 5.36 8.52
C PHE A 129 34.75 6.17 7.59
N GLU A 130 33.49 5.76 7.48
CA GLU A 130 32.41 6.57 6.93
C GLU A 130 31.57 7.11 8.11
N GLU A 131 31.35 8.43 8.12
CA GLU A 131 30.62 9.14 9.18
C GLU A 131 29.22 9.52 8.68
N TYR A 132 28.20 9.21 9.48
CA TYR A 132 26.81 9.44 9.12
C TYR A 132 26.02 10.11 10.25
N LEU A 133 25.11 10.99 9.85
CA LEU A 133 24.01 11.44 10.70
C LEU A 133 22.68 11.04 10.03
N ASN A 134 21.81 10.38 10.79
CA ASN A 134 20.44 10.15 10.36
C ASN A 134 19.60 11.38 10.73
N MET A 135 19.14 12.10 9.73
CA MET A 135 18.53 13.42 9.88
C MET A 135 17.14 13.47 9.25
N ARG A 136 16.22 14.25 9.83
CA ARG A 136 14.88 14.49 9.27
C ARG A 136 14.32 15.83 9.66
N TYR A 137 13.27 16.30 8.97
CA TYR A 137 12.49 17.43 9.45
C TYR A 137 11.60 17.02 10.64
N ARG A 138 11.37 17.94 11.57
CA ARG A 138 10.47 17.73 12.70
C ARG A 138 9.07 17.37 12.18
N GLY A 139 8.47 16.34 12.78
CA GLY A 139 7.15 15.85 12.37
C GLY A 139 7.15 14.98 11.11
N THR A 140 8.29 14.74 10.46
CA THR A 140 8.42 13.66 9.46
C THR A 140 8.94 12.39 10.15
N GLU A 141 8.76 11.23 9.50
CA GLU A 141 9.05 9.90 10.07
C GLU A 141 10.34 9.29 9.54
N SER A 142 10.69 9.56 8.28
CA SER A 142 11.86 9.00 7.61
C SER A 142 13.08 9.87 7.82
N ALA A 143 14.10 9.32 8.50
CA ALA A 143 15.42 9.89 8.51
C ALA A 143 16.15 9.56 7.20
N LEU A 144 16.87 10.55 6.68
CA LEU A 144 17.84 10.38 5.61
C LEU A 144 19.19 10.12 6.25
N MET A 145 19.86 9.06 5.79
CA MET A 145 21.24 8.77 6.17
C MET A 145 22.17 9.70 5.39
N ILE A 146 22.64 10.75 6.05
CA ILE A 146 23.49 11.76 5.44
C ILE A 146 24.94 11.39 5.75
N ILE A 147 25.71 11.13 4.70
CA ILE A 147 27.15 10.93 4.79
C ILE A 147 27.86 12.27 4.97
N ARG A 148 28.97 12.30 5.71
CA ARG A 148 29.83 13.48 5.79
C ARG A 148 30.29 13.88 4.38
N PRO A 149 30.05 15.12 3.92
CA PRO A 149 30.50 15.57 2.61
C PRO A 149 32.02 15.52 2.46
N ASP A 150 32.53 15.07 1.31
CA ASP A 150 33.97 14.97 1.02
C ASP A 150 34.62 16.33 0.75
N GLN A 151 35.91 16.49 1.11
CA GLN A 151 36.64 17.75 0.96
C GLN A 151 36.80 18.23 -0.50
N ASP A 152 36.76 17.33 -1.49
CA ASP A 152 36.95 17.67 -2.91
C ASP A 152 35.66 18.15 -3.61
N GLU A 153 34.47 17.78 -3.09
CA GLU A 153 33.18 18.31 -3.55
C GLU A 153 32.84 19.67 -2.89
N GLN A 154 33.59 20.04 -1.84
CA GLN A 154 33.43 21.27 -1.04
C GLN A 154 34.09 22.51 -1.67
N LYS A 155 33.90 22.78 -2.97
CA LYS A 155 34.46 24.02 -3.55
C LYS A 155 33.91 25.32 -2.92
N ASN A 156 32.90 25.27 -2.04
CA ASN A 156 32.31 26.45 -1.35
C ASN A 156 31.57 26.15 -0.01
N THR A 157 31.81 25.04 0.70
CA THR A 157 31.03 24.66 1.92
C THR A 157 31.90 24.50 3.18
N LYS A 158 31.29 24.63 4.36
CA LYS A 158 31.96 24.63 5.69
C LYS A 158 32.22 23.19 6.19
N ASP A 159 33.20 23.01 7.09
CA ASP A 159 33.49 21.70 7.71
C ASP A 159 32.29 21.19 8.55
N TRP A 160 31.88 19.93 8.36
CA TRP A 160 30.75 19.29 9.05
C TRP A 160 29.33 19.78 8.67
N ASP A 161 29.13 20.22 7.42
CA ASP A 161 27.84 20.74 6.92
C ASP A 161 26.82 19.65 6.52
N PHE A 162 26.45 18.79 7.48
CA PHE A 162 25.40 17.78 7.26
C PHE A 162 24.03 18.41 6.99
N GLY A 163 23.78 19.64 7.45
CA GLY A 163 22.52 20.36 7.22
C GLY A 163 22.29 20.67 5.74
N VAL A 164 23.28 21.22 5.04
CA VAL A 164 23.17 21.48 3.59
C VAL A 164 23.06 20.17 2.81
N ALA A 165 23.86 19.16 3.17
CA ALA A 165 23.79 17.84 2.55
C ALA A 165 22.41 17.17 2.75
N PHE A 166 21.82 17.31 3.95
CA PHE A 166 20.46 16.87 4.24
C PHE A 166 19.44 17.57 3.34
N ILE A 167 19.48 18.91 3.25
CA ILE A 167 18.53 19.68 2.43
C ILE A 167 18.66 19.28 0.95
N GLN A 168 19.88 19.13 0.44
CA GLN A 168 20.13 18.69 -0.93
C GLN A 168 19.61 17.27 -1.18
N GLN A 169 19.91 16.34 -0.27
CA GLN A 169 19.44 14.96 -0.38
C GLN A 169 17.91 14.87 -0.25
N HIS A 170 17.30 15.67 0.63
CA HIS A 170 15.84 15.73 0.79
C HIS A 170 15.17 16.28 -0.47
N ARG A 171 15.70 17.36 -1.04
CA ARG A 171 15.20 17.91 -2.31
C ARG A 171 15.37 16.93 -3.46
N TYR A 172 16.48 16.19 -3.50
CA TYR A 172 16.71 15.15 -4.50
C TYR A 172 15.74 13.97 -4.35
N GLU A 173 15.55 13.48 -3.12
CA GLU A 173 14.76 12.27 -2.83
C GLU A 173 13.24 12.52 -2.93
N PHE A 174 12.79 13.71 -2.51
CA PHE A 174 11.36 14.05 -2.36
C PHE A 174 10.88 15.20 -3.26
N GLY A 175 11.78 15.96 -3.91
CA GLY A 175 11.43 17.05 -4.82
C GLY A 175 11.13 18.40 -4.17
N PHE A 176 11.11 18.48 -2.83
CA PHE A 176 10.81 19.70 -2.05
C PHE A 176 11.61 19.77 -0.75
N THR A 177 11.56 20.90 -0.06
CA THR A 177 12.14 21.14 1.28
C THR A 177 11.04 21.64 2.23
N LEU A 178 11.25 21.50 3.54
CA LEU A 178 10.33 21.97 4.59
C LEU A 178 11.01 23.06 5.42
N ASP A 179 11.19 24.22 4.80
CA ASP A 179 12.03 25.31 5.32
C ASP A 179 11.51 25.91 6.65
N ASP A 180 10.23 25.67 6.97
CA ASP A 180 9.57 26.08 8.21
C ASP A 180 9.74 25.09 9.37
N ARG A 181 10.45 23.97 9.17
CA ARG A 181 10.61 22.91 10.17
C ARG A 181 12.07 22.73 10.60
N ASP A 182 12.26 22.51 11.89
CA ASP A 182 13.56 22.13 12.46
C ASP A 182 14.08 20.83 11.82
N ILE A 183 15.40 20.71 11.63
CA ILE A 183 16.04 19.44 11.32
C ILE A 183 16.42 18.74 12.63
N ILE A 184 16.06 17.47 12.78
CA ILE A 184 16.34 16.63 13.94
C ILE A 184 17.38 15.57 13.56
N VAL A 185 18.34 15.34 14.45
CA VAL A 185 19.30 14.22 14.36
C VAL A 185 18.76 13.08 15.22
N ASP A 186 18.36 11.97 14.58
CA ASP A 186 17.80 10.80 15.25
C ASP A 186 18.90 9.85 15.79
N ASP A 187 20.05 9.77 15.12
CA ASP A 187 21.21 9.03 15.61
C ASP A 187 22.52 9.44 14.92
N VAL A 188 23.62 9.08 15.59
CA VAL A 188 24.99 9.19 15.08
C VAL A 188 25.48 7.81 14.72
N ARG A 189 26.00 7.64 13.50
CA ARG A 189 26.44 6.35 12.98
C ARG A 189 27.84 6.43 12.38
N VAL A 190 28.66 5.44 12.70
CA VAL A 190 30.00 5.24 12.15
C VAL A 190 30.07 3.86 11.53
N ARG A 191 30.56 3.80 10.29
CA ARG A 191 30.92 2.55 9.65
C ARG A 191 32.44 2.46 9.54
N GLY A 192 33.05 1.57 10.30
CA GLY A 192 34.44 1.19 10.12
C GLY A 192 34.57 0.09 9.08
N ILE A 193 35.48 0.24 8.13
CA ILE A 193 35.70 -0.67 7.02
C ILE A 193 37.15 -1.16 7.07
N GLY A 194 37.33 -2.45 7.35
CA GLY A 194 38.60 -3.17 7.23
C GLY A 194 38.81 -3.65 5.80
N LYS A 195 39.74 -3.00 5.09
CA LYS A 195 40.04 -3.29 3.68
C LYS A 195 40.75 -4.63 3.56
N SER A 196 40.05 -5.65 3.03
CA SER A 196 40.51 -7.05 3.08
C SER A 196 41.30 -7.48 1.83
N PHE A 197 40.97 -6.92 0.66
CA PHE A 197 41.63 -7.29 -0.59
C PHE A 197 41.76 -6.08 -1.54
N ARG A 198 42.99 -5.75 -1.95
CA ARG A 198 43.24 -4.84 -3.08
C ARG A 198 43.32 -5.65 -4.37
N HIS A 199 42.18 -6.11 -4.90
CA HIS A 199 42.18 -6.69 -6.25
C HIS A 199 42.31 -5.57 -7.29
N ALA A 200 43.42 -5.56 -8.01
CA ALA A 200 43.67 -4.67 -9.14
C ALA A 200 43.10 -5.26 -10.44
N GLU A 201 41.86 -5.73 -10.42
CA GLU A 201 41.19 -6.17 -11.64
C GLU A 201 40.81 -4.96 -12.49
N LYS A 202 40.98 -5.08 -13.81
CA LYS A 202 40.57 -4.04 -14.75
C LYS A 202 39.05 -3.99 -14.79
N THR A 203 38.49 -2.78 -14.74
CA THR A 203 37.04 -2.62 -14.90
C THR A 203 36.60 -3.05 -16.29
N VAL A 204 35.32 -3.38 -16.46
CA VAL A 204 34.73 -3.71 -17.78
C VAL A 204 35.04 -2.60 -18.79
N ASP A 205 34.91 -1.33 -18.40
CA ASP A 205 35.20 -0.19 -19.28
C ASP A 205 36.69 -0.09 -19.68
N GLN A 206 37.61 -0.45 -18.78
CA GLN A 206 39.04 -0.52 -19.11
C GLN A 206 39.32 -1.67 -20.08
N GLN A 207 38.74 -2.85 -19.82
CA GLN A 207 38.89 -4.00 -20.72
C GLN A 207 38.33 -3.69 -22.11
N LEU A 208 37.14 -3.07 -22.20
CA LEU A 208 36.52 -2.70 -23.48
C LEU A 208 37.36 -1.72 -24.30
N LYS A 209 38.15 -0.83 -23.67
CA LYS A 209 39.03 0.13 -24.36
C LYS A 209 40.30 -0.51 -24.92
N GLU A 210 40.83 -1.51 -24.22
CA GLU A 210 42.13 -2.12 -24.55
C GLU A 210 42.02 -3.31 -25.51
N LEU A 211 40.81 -3.87 -25.65
CA LEU A 211 40.59 -5.11 -26.38
C LEU A 211 40.49 -4.93 -27.89
N LYS A 212 41.06 -5.89 -28.63
CA LYS A 212 40.81 -6.08 -30.07
C LYS A 212 39.70 -7.10 -30.25
N ARG A 213 38.65 -6.71 -30.96
CA ARG A 213 37.50 -7.59 -31.28
C ARG A 213 37.85 -8.49 -32.46
N GLN A 214 37.45 -9.75 -32.37
CA GLN A 214 37.52 -10.73 -33.45
C GLN A 214 36.25 -11.56 -33.46
N ASP A 215 35.75 -11.94 -34.63
CA ASP A 215 34.58 -12.83 -34.71
C ASP A 215 34.98 -14.26 -34.31
N VAL A 216 34.08 -14.96 -33.61
CA VAL A 216 34.30 -16.36 -33.25
C VAL A 216 34.34 -17.26 -34.49
N GLU A 217 35.29 -18.19 -34.52
CA GLU A 217 35.31 -19.21 -35.57
C GLU A 217 34.16 -20.21 -35.37
N GLN A 218 33.40 -20.48 -36.43
CA GLN A 218 32.28 -21.44 -36.40
C GLN A 218 32.70 -22.87 -36.02
N SER A 219 33.98 -23.22 -36.23
CA SER A 219 34.59 -24.49 -35.80
C SER A 219 34.56 -24.69 -34.28
N LYS A 220 34.45 -23.60 -33.50
CA LYS A 220 34.37 -23.64 -32.03
C LYS A 220 32.96 -23.94 -31.51
N ALA A 221 31.94 -24.01 -32.38
CA ALA A 221 30.61 -24.42 -31.99
C ALA A 221 30.66 -25.88 -31.51
N HIS A 222 30.25 -26.12 -30.25
CA HIS A 222 30.26 -27.45 -29.66
C HIS A 222 29.17 -28.35 -30.27
N ASN A 223 27.98 -27.80 -30.49
CA ASN A 223 26.88 -28.42 -31.23
C ASN A 223 25.92 -27.34 -31.76
N ARG A 224 24.81 -27.76 -32.37
CA ARG A 224 23.72 -26.89 -32.84
C ARG A 224 22.38 -27.45 -32.35
N GLN A 225 21.43 -26.58 -32.03
CA GLN A 225 20.10 -26.94 -31.51
C GLN A 225 19.02 -26.09 -32.19
N GLN A 226 17.83 -26.66 -32.35
CA GLN A 226 16.66 -25.92 -32.83
C GLN A 226 16.01 -25.17 -31.68
N VAL A 227 16.18 -23.85 -31.64
CA VAL A 227 15.69 -22.97 -30.57
C VAL A 227 14.60 -22.05 -31.13
N TYR A 228 13.49 -21.89 -30.42
CA TYR A 228 12.40 -21.02 -30.83
C TYR A 228 12.62 -19.59 -30.32
N PHE A 229 12.63 -18.63 -31.24
CA PHE A 229 12.63 -17.19 -30.98
C PHE A 229 11.35 -16.57 -31.57
N GLU A 230 11.17 -15.25 -31.47
CA GLU A 230 10.02 -14.54 -32.05
C GLU A 230 9.83 -14.82 -33.56
N GLU A 231 10.94 -14.99 -34.28
CA GLU A 231 10.98 -15.27 -35.72
C GLU A 231 10.69 -16.75 -36.06
N GLY A 232 10.48 -17.61 -35.04
CA GLY A 232 10.26 -19.06 -35.17
C GLY A 232 11.45 -19.91 -34.72
N ARG A 233 11.47 -21.20 -35.11
CA ARG A 233 12.60 -22.11 -34.81
C ARG A 233 13.80 -21.78 -35.69
N LEU A 234 14.93 -21.47 -35.05
CA LEU A 234 16.20 -21.17 -35.69
C LEU A 234 17.28 -22.17 -35.27
N ASP A 235 18.12 -22.55 -36.23
CA ASP A 235 19.28 -23.41 -36.00
C ASP A 235 20.41 -22.64 -35.29
N THR A 236 20.58 -22.93 -34.00
CA THR A 236 21.35 -22.09 -33.08
C THR A 236 22.62 -22.80 -32.62
N PRO A 237 23.83 -22.26 -32.88
CA PRO A 237 25.08 -22.81 -32.36
C PRO A 237 25.19 -22.65 -30.85
N VAL A 238 25.74 -23.68 -30.20
CA VAL A 238 26.06 -23.67 -28.78
C VAL A 238 27.58 -23.66 -28.61
N TYR A 239 28.09 -22.67 -27.89
CA TYR A 239 29.50 -22.54 -27.55
C TYR A 239 29.72 -22.83 -26.07
N LYS A 240 30.84 -23.48 -25.75
CA LYS A 240 31.29 -23.62 -24.37
C LYS A 240 32.05 -22.37 -23.98
N LEU A 241 31.62 -21.68 -22.93
CA LEU A 241 32.19 -20.38 -22.54
C LEU A 241 33.70 -20.46 -22.25
N LYS A 242 34.18 -21.59 -21.72
CA LYS A 242 35.59 -21.87 -21.46
C LYS A 242 36.47 -22.04 -22.71
N ASP A 243 35.86 -22.35 -23.85
CA ASP A 243 36.56 -22.59 -25.13
C ASP A 243 36.65 -21.29 -25.96
N LEU A 244 36.03 -20.21 -25.48
CA LEU A 244 36.04 -18.88 -26.08
C LEU A 244 37.17 -18.01 -25.53
N SER A 245 37.89 -17.37 -26.44
CA SER A 245 39.01 -16.47 -26.12
C SER A 245 38.51 -15.05 -25.84
N THR A 246 39.23 -14.33 -24.98
CA THR A 246 38.98 -12.90 -24.72
C THR A 246 39.09 -12.10 -26.03
N GLY A 247 38.04 -11.34 -26.34
CA GLY A 247 37.90 -10.56 -27.58
C GLY A 247 37.04 -11.18 -28.66
N GLU A 248 36.60 -12.42 -28.46
CA GLU A 248 35.70 -13.08 -29.39
C GLU A 248 34.29 -12.49 -29.31
N THR A 249 33.75 -12.20 -30.49
CA THR A 249 32.43 -11.64 -30.73
C THR A 249 31.54 -12.73 -31.35
N ILE A 250 30.34 -12.89 -30.80
CA ILE A 250 29.36 -13.90 -31.20
C ILE A 250 28.06 -13.19 -31.52
N LYS A 251 27.64 -13.21 -32.78
CA LYS A 251 26.34 -12.72 -33.21
C LYS A 251 25.26 -13.76 -32.92
N GLY A 252 24.10 -13.31 -32.45
CA GLY A 252 22.94 -14.17 -32.29
C GLY A 252 22.34 -14.63 -33.63
N PRO A 253 21.49 -15.67 -33.63
CA PRO A 253 21.13 -16.48 -32.46
C PRO A 253 22.31 -17.38 -32.02
N ALA A 254 22.61 -17.40 -30.73
CA ALA A 254 23.65 -18.25 -30.16
C ALA A 254 23.37 -18.59 -28.69
N MET A 255 23.91 -19.71 -28.21
CA MET A 255 23.90 -20.06 -26.79
C MET A 255 25.34 -20.21 -26.27
N LEU A 256 25.64 -19.59 -25.14
CA LEU A 256 26.92 -19.75 -24.45
C LEU A 256 26.67 -20.49 -23.15
N ALA A 257 27.26 -21.67 -22.98
CA ALA A 257 27.04 -22.50 -21.80
C ALA A 257 28.35 -22.85 -21.11
N ASP A 258 28.29 -22.96 -19.78
CA ASP A 258 29.33 -23.65 -19.00
C ASP A 258 28.67 -24.69 -18.06
N GLY A 259 29.42 -25.21 -17.08
CA GLY A 259 28.89 -26.22 -16.16
C GLY A 259 27.83 -25.70 -15.17
N THR A 260 27.56 -24.40 -15.15
CA THR A 260 26.77 -23.72 -14.11
C THR A 260 25.81 -22.65 -14.63
N GLN A 261 25.99 -22.13 -15.85
CA GLN A 261 25.14 -21.10 -16.45
C GLN A 261 24.88 -21.35 -17.93
N THR A 262 23.81 -20.75 -18.45
CA THR A 262 23.51 -20.68 -19.88
C THR A 262 23.07 -19.26 -20.23
N ILE A 263 23.75 -18.68 -21.22
CA ILE A 263 23.51 -17.34 -21.74
C ILE A 263 22.89 -17.50 -23.13
N VAL A 264 21.72 -16.89 -23.33
CA VAL A 264 21.03 -16.89 -24.62
C VAL A 264 21.26 -15.53 -25.29
N VAL A 265 21.82 -15.56 -26.50
CA VAL A 265 22.04 -14.39 -27.34
C VAL A 265 21.01 -14.45 -28.46
N THR A 266 20.01 -13.57 -28.42
CA THR A 266 18.91 -13.54 -29.41
C THR A 266 19.41 -13.03 -30.77
N PRO A 267 18.67 -13.25 -31.87
CA PRO A 267 19.09 -12.86 -33.22
C PRO A 267 19.58 -11.41 -33.38
N LYS A 268 19.01 -10.46 -32.62
CA LYS A 268 19.33 -9.02 -32.68
C LYS A 268 20.38 -8.57 -31.65
N ALA A 269 21.07 -9.51 -31.02
CA ALA A 269 22.06 -9.26 -29.99
C ALA A 269 23.44 -9.80 -30.38
N THR A 270 24.48 -9.15 -29.87
CA THR A 270 25.88 -9.55 -30.07
C THR A 270 26.58 -9.67 -28.73
N ALA A 271 27.16 -10.84 -28.45
CA ALA A 271 27.96 -11.09 -27.26
C ALA A 271 29.45 -10.86 -27.53
N LEU A 272 30.16 -10.22 -26.59
CA LEU A 272 31.59 -10.01 -26.56
C LEU A 272 32.18 -10.64 -25.30
N VAL A 273 33.13 -11.55 -25.46
CA VAL A 273 33.80 -12.23 -24.35
C VAL A 273 34.95 -11.38 -23.83
N LEU A 274 34.87 -10.97 -22.57
CA LEU A 274 35.95 -10.32 -21.82
C LEU A 274 36.60 -11.32 -20.84
N ASP A 275 37.64 -10.86 -20.14
CA ASP A 275 38.36 -11.67 -19.15
C ASP A 275 37.48 -11.98 -17.94
N THR A 276 36.70 -10.99 -17.47
CA THR A 276 35.82 -11.15 -16.31
C THR A 276 34.34 -11.27 -16.66
N HIS A 277 33.89 -10.79 -17.82
CA HIS A 277 32.47 -10.70 -18.19
C HIS A 277 32.20 -11.18 -19.62
N VAL A 278 30.95 -11.48 -19.92
CA VAL A 278 30.36 -11.47 -21.26
C VAL A 278 29.52 -10.20 -21.35
N VAL A 279 29.80 -9.35 -22.33
CA VAL A 279 29.03 -8.14 -22.61
C VAL A 279 28.10 -8.44 -23.77
N ILE A 280 26.80 -8.19 -23.62
CA ILE A 280 25.85 -8.33 -24.74
C ILE A 280 25.37 -6.94 -25.13
N ASP A 281 25.58 -6.57 -26.38
CA ASP A 281 25.05 -5.36 -27.00
C ASP A 281 23.80 -5.72 -27.81
N ILE A 282 22.73 -4.95 -27.64
CA ILE A 282 21.47 -5.10 -28.37
C ILE A 282 21.44 -4.04 -29.47
N GLU A 283 21.19 -4.45 -30.71
CA GLU A 283 21.14 -3.52 -31.84
C GLU A 283 19.98 -2.53 -31.67
N LYS A 284 20.27 -1.24 -31.84
CA LYS A 284 19.24 -0.18 -31.91
C LYS A 284 18.52 -0.29 -33.25
N GLU A 285 17.28 -0.74 -33.26
CA GLU A 285 16.40 -0.42 -34.38
C GLU A 285 16.14 1.09 -34.36
N GLY A 286 16.54 1.76 -35.45
CA GLY A 286 16.13 3.14 -35.68
C GLY A 286 14.64 3.15 -35.94
N SER A 287 13.83 3.45 -34.92
CA SER A 287 12.42 3.84 -34.98
C SER A 287 11.70 3.44 -36.28
N LYS A 288 11.63 2.13 -36.56
CA LYS A 288 10.86 1.61 -37.67
C LYS A 288 9.65 0.90 -37.09
N ASP A 289 8.53 1.38 -37.60
CA ASP A 289 7.14 0.97 -37.46
C ASP A 289 6.93 -0.51 -37.89
N ASP A 290 7.68 -1.44 -37.31
CA ASP A 290 7.63 -2.86 -37.66
C ASP A 290 6.73 -3.62 -36.69
N GLY A 291 5.45 -3.69 -37.06
CA GLY A 291 4.82 -5.01 -37.09
C GLY A 291 3.80 -5.39 -36.01
N LEU A 292 2.95 -4.49 -35.53
CA LEU A 292 1.59 -4.95 -35.21
C LEU A 292 0.94 -5.40 -36.53
N PRO A 293 0.23 -6.55 -36.59
CA PRO A 293 -0.46 -6.96 -37.80
C PRO A 293 -1.48 -5.86 -38.17
N LYS A 294 -1.17 -5.07 -39.19
CA LYS A 294 -2.08 -4.15 -39.88
C LYS A 294 -3.10 -4.98 -40.67
N ASN A 295 -3.92 -5.77 -39.99
CA ASN A 295 -5.16 -6.28 -40.55
C ASN A 295 -6.29 -5.38 -40.08
N GLN A 296 -6.81 -4.56 -41.01
CA GLN A 296 -8.11 -3.91 -40.92
C GLN A 296 -9.24 -4.95 -41.14
N GLY A 297 -9.22 -6.00 -40.32
CA GLY A 297 -10.36 -6.87 -40.02
C GLY A 297 -10.65 -6.78 -38.52
N GLU A 298 -11.76 -7.33 -38.04
CA GLU A 298 -12.10 -7.38 -36.60
C GLU A 298 -10.85 -7.77 -35.79
N ARG A 299 -10.31 -6.83 -34.99
CA ARG A 299 -9.12 -7.09 -34.15
C ARG A 299 -9.50 -8.19 -33.16
N GLU A 300 -8.99 -9.40 -33.40
CA GLU A 300 -9.16 -10.51 -32.48
C GLU A 300 -8.29 -10.26 -31.22
N VAL A 301 -8.79 -10.62 -30.04
CA VAL A 301 -8.09 -10.39 -28.77
C VAL A 301 -6.94 -11.37 -28.66
N ASP A 302 -5.70 -10.88 -28.60
CA ASP A 302 -4.56 -11.71 -28.24
C ASP A 302 -4.49 -11.90 -26.71
N PRO A 303 -4.64 -13.13 -26.19
CA PRO A 303 -4.57 -13.41 -24.76
C PRO A 303 -3.23 -13.01 -24.12
N ILE A 304 -2.12 -13.07 -24.86
CA ILE A 304 -0.79 -12.68 -24.38
C ILE A 304 -0.78 -11.16 -24.16
N MET A 305 -1.18 -10.39 -25.16
CA MET A 305 -1.26 -8.93 -25.05
C MET A 305 -2.28 -8.49 -24.00
N LEU A 306 -3.41 -9.19 -23.87
CA LEU A 306 -4.39 -8.94 -22.81
C LEU A 306 -3.76 -9.07 -21.41
N SER A 307 -2.96 -10.11 -21.19
CA SER A 307 -2.22 -10.31 -19.95
C SER A 307 -1.15 -9.22 -19.74
N ILE A 308 -0.40 -8.86 -20.78
CA ILE A 308 0.62 -7.81 -20.72
C ILE A 308 -0.01 -6.47 -20.33
N PHE A 309 -1.06 -6.04 -21.03
CA PHE A 309 -1.76 -4.80 -20.72
C PHE A 309 -2.39 -4.81 -19.32
N GLY A 310 -2.95 -5.95 -18.88
CA GLY A 310 -3.44 -6.14 -17.52
C GLY A 310 -2.36 -5.86 -16.46
N HIS A 311 -1.17 -6.45 -16.64
CA HIS A 311 -0.05 -6.20 -15.73
C HIS A 311 0.51 -4.78 -15.84
N ARG A 312 0.57 -4.19 -17.04
CA ARG A 312 1.03 -2.81 -17.26
C ARG A 312 0.13 -1.80 -16.53
N PHE A 313 -1.20 -1.86 -16.72
CA PHE A 313 -2.11 -0.92 -16.03
C PHE A 313 -2.08 -1.09 -14.51
N MET A 314 -1.97 -2.32 -14.03
CA MET A 314 -1.79 -2.59 -12.60
C MET A 314 -0.50 -1.98 -12.06
N ALA A 315 0.61 -2.16 -12.78
CA ALA A 315 1.91 -1.60 -12.40
C ALA A 315 1.87 -0.06 -12.34
N ILE A 316 1.15 0.58 -13.26
CA ILE A 316 0.95 2.04 -13.24
C ILE A 316 0.23 2.47 -11.96
N ALA A 317 -0.89 1.83 -11.63
CA ALA A 317 -1.63 2.12 -10.41
C ALA A 317 -0.77 1.91 -9.14
N GLU A 318 0.03 0.84 -9.09
CA GLU A 318 0.99 0.59 -8.00
C GLU A 318 2.10 1.65 -7.93
N GLN A 319 2.59 2.13 -9.07
CA GLN A 319 3.60 3.21 -9.12
C GLN A 319 3.03 4.55 -8.63
N MET A 320 1.77 4.86 -8.97
CA MET A 320 1.06 6.01 -8.39
C MET A 320 0.99 5.89 -6.86
N GLY A 321 0.59 4.70 -6.36
CA GLY A 321 0.49 4.45 -4.92
C GLY A 321 1.82 4.59 -4.18
N ARG A 322 2.91 4.06 -4.74
CA ARG A 322 4.27 4.24 -4.19
C ARG A 322 4.69 5.72 -4.17
N ALA A 323 4.37 6.47 -5.22
CA ALA A 323 4.67 7.90 -5.27
C ALA A 323 3.91 8.67 -4.17
N LEU A 324 2.62 8.37 -3.99
CA LEU A 324 1.79 8.95 -2.94
C LEU A 324 2.35 8.63 -1.55
N GLN A 325 2.64 7.35 -1.28
CA GLN A 325 3.19 6.92 0.01
C GLN A 325 4.52 7.63 0.34
N LYS A 326 5.42 7.78 -0.63
CA LYS A 326 6.75 8.37 -0.42
C LYS A 326 6.71 9.88 -0.15
N THR A 327 5.77 10.58 -0.79
CA THR A 327 5.68 12.05 -0.76
C THR A 327 4.74 12.59 0.30
N SER A 328 3.81 11.78 0.80
CA SER A 328 2.92 12.14 1.91
C SER A 328 3.67 12.26 3.25
N VAL A 329 3.10 13.06 4.16
CA VAL A 329 3.66 13.32 5.51
C VAL A 329 2.79 12.79 6.65
N SER A 330 1.53 12.43 6.37
CA SER A 330 0.62 11.90 7.39
C SER A 330 0.87 10.41 7.63
N THR A 331 0.74 10.02 8.90
CA THR A 331 0.89 8.62 9.33
C THR A 331 -0.12 7.70 8.63
N ASN A 332 -1.31 8.21 8.29
CA ASN A 332 -2.37 7.46 7.62
C ASN A 332 -1.97 7.00 6.21
N VAL A 333 -1.43 7.89 5.41
CA VAL A 333 -1.02 7.55 4.03
C VAL A 333 0.33 6.85 4.03
N LYS A 334 1.30 7.36 4.80
CA LYS A 334 2.69 6.89 4.75
C LYS A 334 2.91 5.52 5.40
N GLU A 335 2.38 5.33 6.61
CA GLU A 335 2.60 4.12 7.41
C GLU A 335 1.43 3.14 7.29
N ARG A 336 0.21 3.65 7.44
CA ARG A 336 -1.00 2.81 7.46
C ARG A 336 -1.49 2.41 6.07
N LEU A 337 -1.01 3.05 5.00
CA LEU A 337 -1.41 2.80 3.61
C LEU A 337 -2.92 2.99 3.38
N ASP A 338 -3.52 3.97 4.06
CA ASP A 338 -4.95 4.29 3.96
C ASP A 338 -5.23 5.20 2.74
N PHE A 339 -4.96 4.65 1.55
CA PHE A 339 -5.16 5.32 0.27
C PHE A 339 -5.39 4.31 -0.86
N SER A 340 -5.84 4.76 -2.03
CA SER A 340 -5.82 3.95 -3.26
C SER A 340 -5.59 4.83 -4.49
N CYS A 341 -4.99 4.24 -5.52
CA CYS A 341 -4.70 4.88 -6.80
C CYS A 341 -5.24 4.01 -7.92
N ALA A 342 -5.93 4.63 -8.87
CA ALA A 342 -6.62 3.90 -9.92
C ALA A 342 -6.63 4.66 -11.25
N ILE A 343 -6.75 3.89 -12.32
CA ILE A 343 -6.88 4.37 -13.70
C ILE A 343 -8.29 4.02 -14.20
N PHE A 344 -8.90 4.98 -14.89
CA PHE A 344 -10.25 4.89 -15.42
C PHE A 344 -10.27 5.21 -16.90
N ASP A 345 -11.15 4.56 -17.67
CA ASP A 345 -11.37 4.91 -19.07
C ASP A 345 -12.01 6.32 -19.22
N ALA A 346 -12.15 6.79 -20.46
CA ALA A 346 -12.75 8.10 -20.77
C ALA A 346 -14.18 8.29 -20.26
N THR A 347 -14.88 7.20 -19.90
CA THR A 347 -16.23 7.25 -19.32
C THR A 347 -16.24 7.20 -17.79
N GLY A 348 -15.06 7.08 -17.15
CA GLY A 348 -14.93 6.89 -15.71
C GLY A 348 -15.09 5.44 -15.25
N GLY A 349 -15.07 4.45 -16.16
CA GLY A 349 -15.06 3.03 -15.81
C GLY A 349 -13.69 2.62 -15.25
N LEU A 350 -13.67 1.92 -14.10
CA LEU A 350 -12.42 1.44 -13.51
C LEU A 350 -11.75 0.41 -14.41
N VAL A 351 -10.48 0.65 -14.76
CA VAL A 351 -9.62 -0.24 -15.55
C VAL A 351 -8.67 -1.01 -14.64
N ALA A 352 -7.94 -0.31 -13.78
CA ALA A 352 -6.97 -0.90 -12.85
C ALA A 352 -6.88 -0.12 -11.54
N ASN A 353 -6.62 -0.81 -10.43
CA ASN A 353 -6.49 -0.23 -9.10
C ASN A 353 -5.37 -0.93 -8.33
N ALA A 354 -4.51 -0.16 -7.66
CA ALA A 354 -3.56 -0.72 -6.71
C ALA A 354 -4.31 -1.33 -5.51
N PRO A 355 -3.95 -2.55 -5.06
CA PRO A 355 -4.78 -3.34 -4.16
C PRO A 355 -4.55 -2.92 -2.70
N HIS A 356 -4.89 -1.67 -2.37
CA HIS A 356 -4.74 -1.12 -1.03
C HIS A 356 -6.01 -1.33 -0.23
N LEU A 357 -7.12 -0.64 -0.54
CA LEU A 357 -8.36 -0.74 0.25
C LEU A 357 -9.59 -1.15 -0.58
N PRO A 358 -10.25 -2.27 -0.25
CA PRO A 358 -11.41 -2.74 -0.99
C PRO A 358 -12.62 -1.78 -1.03
N VAL A 359 -12.80 -0.94 -0.02
CA VAL A 359 -13.94 -0.01 0.01
C VAL A 359 -13.84 1.10 -1.05
N HIS A 360 -12.63 1.38 -1.55
CA HIS A 360 -12.39 2.36 -2.62
C HIS A 360 -12.78 1.86 -4.01
N LEU A 361 -12.89 0.54 -4.19
CA LEU A 361 -12.98 -0.10 -5.51
C LEU A 361 -14.20 0.36 -6.32
N GLY A 362 -15.41 0.16 -5.79
CA GLY A 362 -16.65 0.57 -6.47
C GLY A 362 -16.92 2.06 -6.33
N SER A 363 -16.56 2.64 -5.19
CA SER A 363 -16.88 4.02 -4.87
C SER A 363 -16.09 5.06 -5.67
N MET A 364 -14.81 4.80 -5.98
CA MET A 364 -14.03 5.70 -6.84
C MET A 364 -14.59 5.75 -8.26
N SER A 365 -15.10 4.65 -8.83
CA SER A 365 -15.76 4.66 -10.14
C SER A 365 -16.98 5.57 -10.16
N THR A 366 -17.84 5.51 -9.14
CA THR A 366 -18.99 6.40 -9.01
C THR A 366 -18.54 7.86 -8.92
N CYS A 367 -17.48 8.14 -8.17
CA CYS A 367 -16.92 9.48 -8.05
C CYS A 367 -16.42 10.01 -9.40
N VAL A 368 -15.54 9.27 -10.07
CA VAL A 368 -14.95 9.70 -11.36
C VAL A 368 -16.02 9.89 -12.43
N LYS A 369 -16.99 8.97 -12.55
CA LYS A 369 -18.12 9.11 -13.48
C LYS A 369 -18.91 10.40 -13.23
N ARG A 370 -19.27 10.65 -11.97
CA ARG A 370 -20.00 11.86 -11.58
C ARG A 370 -19.22 13.13 -11.88
N GLN A 371 -17.92 13.15 -11.57
CA GLN A 371 -17.07 14.32 -11.87
C GLN A 371 -16.89 14.51 -13.38
N ALA A 372 -16.73 13.44 -14.15
CA ALA A 372 -16.66 13.50 -15.61
C ALA A 372 -17.94 14.05 -16.24
N GLU A 373 -19.11 13.72 -15.68
CA GLU A 373 -20.40 14.28 -16.10
C GLU A 373 -20.53 15.78 -15.77
N ILE A 374 -20.17 16.18 -14.54
CA ILE A 374 -20.27 17.57 -14.07
C ILE A 374 -19.38 18.50 -14.90
N TRP A 375 -18.16 18.06 -15.22
CA TRP A 375 -17.15 18.89 -15.88
C TRP A 375 -17.02 18.63 -17.39
N LYS A 376 -18.03 18.00 -18.00
CA LYS A 376 -17.99 17.60 -19.40
C LYS A 376 -17.84 18.82 -20.32
N GLY A 377 -16.65 18.95 -20.92
CA GLY A 377 -16.31 20.05 -21.84
C GLY A 377 -15.63 21.25 -21.17
N ASP A 378 -15.49 21.26 -19.84
CA ASP A 378 -14.96 22.41 -19.08
C ASP A 378 -13.54 22.19 -18.52
N LEU A 379 -13.00 20.97 -18.63
CA LEU A 379 -11.65 20.63 -18.18
C LEU A 379 -10.59 20.95 -19.24
N LYS A 380 -9.40 21.33 -18.77
CA LYS A 380 -8.19 21.52 -19.56
C LYS A 380 -7.05 20.65 -19.05
N LYS A 381 -6.01 20.48 -19.88
CA LYS A 381 -4.78 19.78 -19.49
C LYS A 381 -4.15 20.46 -18.26
N GLY A 382 -3.84 19.67 -17.24
CA GLY A 382 -3.28 20.15 -15.97
C GLY A 382 -4.31 20.54 -14.91
N ASP A 383 -5.61 20.40 -15.20
CA ASP A 383 -6.65 20.58 -14.18
C ASP A 383 -6.73 19.37 -13.22
N VAL A 384 -7.08 19.60 -11.95
CA VAL A 384 -7.36 18.56 -10.96
C VAL A 384 -8.62 18.91 -10.19
N ILE A 385 -9.53 17.94 -10.08
CA ILE A 385 -10.78 18.06 -9.34
C ILE A 385 -10.61 17.45 -7.95
N ILE A 386 -11.19 18.06 -6.92
CA ILE A 386 -11.29 17.54 -5.55
C ILE A 386 -12.76 17.25 -5.19
N SER A 387 -13.01 16.08 -4.58
CA SER A 387 -14.33 15.68 -4.08
C SER A 387 -14.23 14.63 -2.97
N ASN A 388 -15.10 14.72 -1.97
CA ASN A 388 -15.29 13.69 -0.94
C ASN A 388 -16.77 13.51 -0.52
N HIS A 389 -17.69 14.30 -1.08
CA HIS A 389 -19.09 14.26 -0.67
C HIS A 389 -19.74 12.91 -1.03
N PRO A 390 -20.48 12.26 -0.11
CA PRO A 390 -21.08 10.94 -0.33
C PRO A 390 -21.97 10.84 -1.58
N SER A 391 -22.87 11.80 -1.77
CA SER A 391 -23.74 11.93 -2.96
C SER A 391 -23.02 12.17 -4.29
N TYR A 392 -21.70 12.35 -4.26
CA TYR A 392 -20.81 12.55 -5.40
C TYR A 392 -19.75 11.45 -5.51
N GLY A 393 -20.00 10.28 -4.89
CA GLY A 393 -19.14 9.10 -4.94
C GLY A 393 -18.10 9.02 -3.83
N GLY A 394 -18.17 9.89 -2.82
CA GLY A 394 -17.43 9.75 -1.58
C GLY A 394 -17.89 8.54 -0.75
N THR A 395 -16.99 7.97 0.04
CA THR A 395 -17.26 6.89 1.00
C THR A 395 -17.65 7.44 2.37
N HIS A 396 -16.83 8.34 2.88
CA HIS A 396 -17.05 9.21 4.02
C HIS A 396 -16.21 10.47 3.83
N LEU A 397 -16.38 11.49 4.67
CA LEU A 397 -15.70 12.76 4.43
C LEU A 397 -14.15 12.69 4.54
N PRO A 398 -13.55 11.93 5.47
CA PRO A 398 -12.08 11.87 5.55
C PRO A 398 -11.37 11.34 4.30
N ASP A 399 -12.06 10.58 3.46
CA ASP A 399 -11.52 10.05 2.20
C ASP A 399 -11.65 11.08 1.07
N ILE A 400 -10.59 11.84 0.80
CA ILE A 400 -10.59 12.85 -0.25
C ILE A 400 -10.11 12.25 -1.57
N THR A 401 -10.92 12.41 -2.62
CA THR A 401 -10.61 11.94 -3.99
C THR A 401 -10.13 13.10 -4.85
N LEU A 402 -8.96 12.92 -5.48
CA LEU A 402 -8.48 13.79 -6.54
C LEU A 402 -8.60 13.09 -7.89
N VAL A 403 -9.19 13.78 -8.87
CA VAL A 403 -9.39 13.27 -10.24
C VAL A 403 -8.66 14.16 -11.23
N MET A 404 -7.78 13.57 -12.05
CA MET A 404 -6.99 14.27 -13.06
C MET A 404 -7.26 13.66 -14.45
N PRO A 405 -7.78 14.44 -15.41
CA PRO A 405 -7.97 13.98 -16.78
C PRO A 405 -6.64 13.92 -17.53
N ALA A 406 -6.47 12.86 -18.32
CA ALA A 406 -5.43 12.79 -19.34
C ALA A 406 -6.00 13.10 -20.71
N PHE A 407 -5.37 14.04 -21.40
CA PHE A 407 -5.76 14.45 -22.73
C PHE A 407 -4.88 13.79 -23.80
N ASN A 408 -5.41 13.68 -25.01
CA ASN A 408 -4.60 13.39 -26.19
C ASN A 408 -3.57 14.50 -26.47
N ASP A 409 -2.66 14.25 -27.40
CA ASP A 409 -1.59 15.19 -27.77
C ASP A 409 -2.12 16.57 -28.18
N LYS A 410 -3.31 16.63 -28.78
CA LYS A 410 -3.97 17.87 -29.19
C LYS A 410 -4.60 18.66 -28.05
N GLY A 411 -4.82 18.03 -26.89
CA GLY A 411 -5.48 18.65 -25.74
C GLY A 411 -7.00 18.81 -25.89
N ASP A 412 -7.64 18.21 -26.90
CA ASP A 412 -9.06 18.40 -27.23
C ASP A 412 -9.95 17.22 -26.81
N LYS A 413 -9.36 16.08 -26.46
CA LYS A 413 -10.07 14.84 -26.08
C LYS A 413 -9.47 14.24 -24.83
N ILE A 414 -10.31 13.94 -23.83
CA ILE A 414 -9.93 13.14 -22.66
C ILE A 414 -9.87 11.67 -23.07
N LEU A 415 -8.75 11.02 -22.79
CA LEU A 415 -8.51 9.61 -23.10
C LEU A 415 -8.79 8.70 -21.90
N PHE A 416 -8.46 9.16 -20.69
CA PHE A 416 -8.62 8.44 -19.44
C PHE A 416 -8.54 9.40 -18.26
N TYR A 417 -8.85 8.91 -17.06
CA TYR A 417 -8.64 9.64 -15.81
C TYR A 417 -7.69 8.85 -14.90
N ALA A 418 -6.79 9.58 -14.23
CA ALA A 418 -6.06 9.08 -13.08
C ALA A 418 -6.73 9.63 -11.81
N ALA A 419 -7.00 8.78 -10.84
CA ALA A 419 -7.52 9.23 -9.55
C ALA A 419 -6.80 8.60 -8.38
N SER A 420 -6.73 9.37 -7.29
CA SER A 420 -6.24 8.92 -6.00
C SER A 420 -7.24 9.29 -4.93
N ARG A 421 -7.42 8.41 -3.95
CA ARG A 421 -8.22 8.65 -2.76
C ARG A 421 -7.35 8.38 -1.54
N ALA A 422 -7.28 9.33 -0.63
CA ALA A 422 -6.46 9.21 0.58
C ALA A 422 -7.28 9.61 1.80
N HIS A 423 -7.11 8.88 2.91
CA HIS A 423 -7.72 9.21 4.17
C HIS A 423 -6.89 10.27 4.90
N HIS A 424 -7.48 11.44 5.11
CA HIS A 424 -6.88 12.50 5.91
C HIS A 424 -7.27 12.36 7.38
N ALA A 425 -6.27 12.28 8.26
CA ALA A 425 -6.48 12.00 9.69
C ALA A 425 -7.44 12.96 10.38
N ASP A 426 -7.50 14.23 9.96
CA ASP A 426 -8.48 15.21 10.42
C ASP A 426 -8.81 16.16 9.25
N ILE A 427 -10.10 16.41 9.07
CA ILE A 427 -10.68 17.36 8.10
C ILE A 427 -11.73 18.26 8.78
N GLY A 428 -11.66 18.36 10.11
CA GLY A 428 -12.62 19.11 10.93
C GLY A 428 -13.79 18.27 11.45
N GLY A 429 -14.84 18.97 11.87
CA GLY A 429 -16.04 18.40 12.51
C GLY A 429 -16.07 18.62 14.03
N ILE A 430 -17.00 17.95 14.70
CA ILE A 430 -17.28 18.12 16.14
C ILE A 430 -16.25 17.44 17.07
N THR A 431 -15.51 16.47 16.56
CA THR A 431 -14.45 15.76 17.29
C THR A 431 -13.14 15.77 16.51
N ALA A 432 -12.01 15.65 17.21
CA ALA A 432 -10.73 15.42 16.56
C ALA A 432 -10.70 14.04 15.88
N GLY A 433 -10.02 13.96 14.74
CA GLY A 433 -9.89 12.73 13.96
C GLY A 433 -11.02 12.48 12.95
N SER A 434 -12.00 13.39 12.85
CA SER A 434 -13.11 13.36 11.87
C SER A 434 -13.95 12.07 11.79
N MET A 435 -13.90 11.23 12.84
CA MET A 435 -14.76 10.05 13.02
C MET A 435 -15.65 10.18 14.28
N PRO A 436 -16.53 11.20 14.38
CA PRO A 436 -17.37 11.39 15.55
C PRO A 436 -18.36 10.23 15.73
N PRO A 437 -18.36 9.50 16.86
CA PRO A 437 -19.24 8.34 17.06
C PRO A 437 -20.71 8.68 17.24
N HIS A 438 -21.03 9.97 17.40
CA HIS A 438 -22.38 10.48 17.65
C HIS A 438 -22.83 11.51 16.62
N SER A 439 -22.15 11.62 15.46
CA SER A 439 -22.65 12.44 14.36
C SER A 439 -24.01 11.92 13.88
N LYS A 440 -24.83 12.87 13.45
CA LYS A 440 -26.17 12.66 12.92
C LYS A 440 -26.36 13.40 11.60
N GLU A 441 -25.69 14.53 11.45
CA GLU A 441 -25.67 15.30 10.22
C GLU A 441 -24.25 15.38 9.66
N LEU A 442 -24.14 15.40 8.33
CA LEU A 442 -22.88 15.30 7.60
C LEU A 442 -21.87 16.38 7.99
N PHE A 443 -22.33 17.63 8.20
CA PHE A 443 -21.43 18.74 8.57
C PHE A 443 -20.71 18.52 9.91
N GLN A 444 -21.23 17.63 10.76
CA GLN A 444 -20.59 17.29 12.03
C GLN A 444 -19.32 16.44 11.83
N GLU A 445 -19.14 15.86 10.64
CA GLU A 445 -18.05 14.94 10.30
C GLU A 445 -16.85 15.66 9.65
N GLY A 446 -17.00 16.92 9.25
CA GLY A 446 -15.92 17.75 8.70
C GLY A 446 -16.25 18.38 7.35
N ALA A 447 -15.21 18.69 6.58
CA ALA A 447 -15.34 19.31 5.27
C ALA A 447 -16.04 18.40 4.25
N ALA A 448 -17.13 18.89 3.66
CA ALA A 448 -17.91 18.18 2.64
C ALA A 448 -17.81 18.91 1.28
N ILE A 449 -16.99 18.37 0.38
CA ILE A 449 -16.63 18.94 -0.92
C ILE A 449 -17.34 18.17 -2.03
N LYS A 450 -18.31 18.82 -2.67
CA LYS A 450 -19.10 18.22 -3.76
C LYS A 450 -18.25 18.06 -5.03
N SER A 451 -17.71 19.16 -5.53
CA SER A 451 -16.90 19.22 -6.75
C SER A 451 -16.25 20.59 -6.86
N GLU A 452 -14.93 20.65 -6.82
CA GLU A 452 -14.16 21.90 -6.94
C GLU A 452 -12.90 21.66 -7.79
N LYS A 453 -12.40 22.70 -8.46
CA LYS A 453 -11.11 22.66 -9.15
C LYS A 453 -10.01 23.02 -8.17
N LEU A 454 -9.21 22.02 -7.76
CA LEU A 454 -8.07 22.17 -6.85
C LEU A 454 -6.83 22.73 -7.54
N VAL A 455 -6.61 22.28 -8.77
CA VAL A 455 -5.50 22.73 -9.62
C VAL A 455 -6.11 23.22 -10.92
N SER A 456 -5.75 24.43 -11.34
CA SER A 456 -6.15 25.00 -12.63
C SER A 456 -4.93 25.14 -13.52
N GLU A 457 -4.89 24.41 -14.64
CA GLU A 457 -3.81 24.48 -15.63
C GLU A 457 -2.41 24.40 -14.96
N GLY A 458 -2.24 23.46 -14.01
CA GLY A 458 -0.99 23.25 -13.25
C GLY A 458 -0.78 24.12 -12.00
N HIS A 459 -1.69 25.03 -11.66
CA HIS A 459 -1.57 25.94 -10.52
C HIS A 459 -2.45 25.48 -9.35
N PHE A 460 -1.83 25.10 -8.23
CA PHE A 460 -2.52 24.61 -7.02
C PHE A 460 -3.11 25.76 -6.19
N ASP A 461 -4.42 25.70 -5.88
CA ASP A 461 -5.11 26.73 -5.12
C ASP A 461 -5.12 26.45 -3.61
N GLU A 462 -4.00 26.77 -2.96
CA GLU A 462 -3.85 26.58 -1.50
C GLU A 462 -4.84 27.42 -0.68
N LYS A 463 -5.21 28.60 -1.19
CA LYS A 463 -6.17 29.47 -0.52
C LYS A 463 -7.55 28.81 -0.49
N ARG A 464 -8.01 28.27 -1.62
CA ARG A 464 -9.29 27.56 -1.67
C ARG A 464 -9.28 26.31 -0.80
N VAL A 465 -8.18 25.55 -0.76
CA VAL A 465 -8.03 24.40 0.16
C VAL A 465 -8.19 24.83 1.62
N THR A 466 -7.56 25.94 2.01
CA THR A 466 -7.67 26.48 3.37
C THR A 466 -9.11 26.88 3.68
N GLU A 467 -9.82 27.49 2.72
CA GLU A 467 -11.24 27.80 2.88
C GLU A 467 -12.07 26.53 3.11
N LEU A 468 -11.94 25.54 2.22
CA LEU A 468 -12.69 24.28 2.25
C LEU A 468 -12.44 23.44 3.51
N LEU A 469 -11.19 23.32 3.96
CA LEU A 469 -10.81 22.42 5.05
C LEU A 469 -10.75 23.11 6.42
N TYR A 470 -10.46 24.41 6.48
CA TYR A 470 -10.22 25.12 7.74
C TYR A 470 -11.33 26.12 8.09
N ASN A 471 -11.81 26.91 7.11
CA ASN A 471 -12.74 28.00 7.39
C ASN A 471 -14.20 27.56 7.33
N GLU A 472 -14.62 26.88 6.26
CA GLU A 472 -16.00 26.47 6.04
C GLU A 472 -16.53 25.52 7.12
N PRO A 473 -15.82 24.45 7.53
CA PRO A 473 -16.34 23.54 8.54
C PRO A 473 -16.49 24.22 9.92
N ALA A 474 -15.65 25.22 10.23
CA ALA A 474 -15.69 25.96 11.48
C ALA A 474 -16.93 26.87 11.63
N GLN A 475 -17.65 27.15 10.54
CA GLN A 475 -18.85 27.97 10.56
C GLN A 475 -20.05 27.25 11.18
N TYR A 476 -20.01 25.91 11.22
CA TYR A 476 -21.08 25.12 11.77
C TYR A 476 -21.03 25.06 13.31
N PRO A 477 -22.18 25.03 14.00
CA PRO A 477 -22.21 25.00 15.46
C PRO A 477 -21.42 23.84 16.06
N GLY A 478 -20.48 24.15 16.95
CA GLY A 478 -19.65 23.16 17.64
C GLY A 478 -18.61 22.44 16.76
N CYS A 479 -18.49 22.84 15.49
CA CYS A 479 -17.53 22.26 14.56
C CYS A 479 -16.24 23.09 14.51
N SER A 480 -15.15 22.41 14.18
CA SER A 480 -13.86 23.00 13.84
C SER A 480 -13.55 22.71 12.39
N GLY A 481 -12.75 23.55 11.75
CA GLY A 481 -11.94 23.15 10.61
C GLY A 481 -10.89 22.13 11.01
N THR A 482 -10.14 21.64 10.01
CA THR A 482 -9.06 20.68 10.23
C THR A 482 -8.07 21.15 11.29
N ARG A 483 -7.67 20.23 12.16
CA ARG A 483 -6.59 20.45 13.14
C ARG A 483 -5.20 20.21 12.56
N CYS A 484 -5.14 19.74 11.31
CA CYS A 484 -3.93 19.25 10.65
C CYS A 484 -3.73 19.90 9.27
N LEU A 485 -4.12 21.17 9.08
CA LEU A 485 -4.14 21.84 7.76
C LEU A 485 -2.85 21.68 6.95
N ALA A 486 -1.69 21.82 7.59
CA ALA A 486 -0.40 21.66 6.93
C ALA A 486 -0.19 20.24 6.38
N ASP A 487 -0.62 19.22 7.12
CA ASP A 487 -0.55 17.83 6.66
C ASP A 487 -1.57 17.59 5.55
N ASN A 488 -2.79 18.16 5.64
CA ASN A 488 -3.78 18.09 4.56
C ASN A 488 -3.25 18.66 3.24
N ILE A 489 -2.65 19.85 3.26
CA ILE A 489 -2.11 20.50 2.05
C ILE A 489 -0.98 19.66 1.43
N ASN A 490 -0.08 19.12 2.26
CA ASN A 490 1.02 18.27 1.77
C ASN A 490 0.50 16.96 1.15
N ASP A 491 -0.47 16.32 1.79
CA ASP A 491 -1.07 15.09 1.27
C ASP A 491 -1.84 15.32 -0.02
N LEU A 492 -2.56 16.46 -0.15
CA LEU A 492 -3.21 16.84 -1.41
C LEU A 492 -2.20 17.06 -2.54
N ARG A 493 -1.06 17.70 -2.25
CA ARG A 493 0.05 17.85 -3.23
C ARG A 493 0.63 16.50 -3.62
N ALA A 494 0.79 15.58 -2.66
CA ALA A 494 1.24 14.21 -2.92
C ALA A 494 0.26 13.46 -3.82
N GLN A 495 -1.06 13.60 -3.60
CA GLN A 495 -2.09 13.02 -4.47
C GLN A 495 -2.05 13.59 -5.89
N VAL A 496 -1.86 14.90 -6.06
CA VAL A 496 -1.66 15.53 -7.38
C VAL A 496 -0.44 14.93 -8.10
N SER A 497 0.68 14.80 -7.39
CA SER A 497 1.92 14.20 -7.94
C SER A 497 1.72 12.74 -8.36
N ALA A 498 1.03 11.95 -7.53
CA ALA A 498 0.70 10.56 -7.83
C ALA A 498 -0.17 10.43 -9.09
N ASN A 499 -1.20 11.27 -9.23
CA ASN A 499 -2.05 11.30 -10.42
C ASN A 499 -1.25 11.67 -11.68
N GLN A 500 -0.40 12.70 -11.59
CA GLN A 500 0.46 13.13 -12.70
C GLN A 500 1.42 12.01 -13.13
N LYS A 501 1.99 11.24 -12.19
CA LYS A 501 2.83 10.08 -12.48
C LYS A 501 2.04 9.01 -13.25
N GLY A 502 0.79 8.75 -12.85
CA GLY A 502 -0.10 7.84 -13.57
C GLY A 502 -0.34 8.26 -15.01
N ILE A 503 -0.62 9.55 -15.24
CA ILE A 503 -0.79 10.11 -16.58
C ILE A 503 0.46 9.95 -17.43
N ALA A 504 1.63 10.33 -16.92
CA ALA A 504 2.89 10.25 -17.65
C ALA A 504 3.24 8.80 -18.07
N LEU A 505 2.94 7.82 -17.22
CA LEU A 505 3.19 6.41 -17.52
C LEU A 505 2.25 5.87 -18.61
N ILE A 506 0.99 6.29 -18.62
CA ILE A 506 0.04 5.88 -19.67
C ILE A 506 0.36 6.61 -20.98
N GLU A 507 0.73 7.89 -20.94
CA GLU A 507 1.24 8.62 -22.12
C GLU A 507 2.44 7.88 -22.73
N GLY A 508 3.36 7.36 -21.90
CA GLY A 508 4.46 6.49 -22.35
C GLY A 508 3.99 5.18 -23.00
N LEU A 509 2.98 4.52 -22.42
CA LEU A 509 2.39 3.30 -23.00
C LEU A 509 1.69 3.57 -24.35
N ILE A 510 1.03 4.73 -24.49
CA ILE A 510 0.42 5.17 -25.75
C ILE A 510 1.49 5.45 -26.80
N ALA A 511 2.63 6.03 -26.42
CA ALA A 511 3.74 6.25 -27.33
C ALA A 511 4.35 4.92 -27.83
N GLU A 512 4.34 3.87 -27.01
CA GLU A 512 4.88 2.54 -27.34
C GLU A 512 3.93 1.71 -28.23
N TYR A 513 2.64 1.63 -27.89
CA TYR A 513 1.68 0.71 -28.55
C TYR A 513 0.61 1.41 -29.40
N GLY A 514 0.51 2.73 -29.35
CA GLY A 514 -0.52 3.53 -30.00
C GLY A 514 -1.83 3.64 -29.21
N GLU A 515 -2.52 4.79 -29.33
CA GLU A 515 -3.77 5.11 -28.60
C GLU A 515 -4.84 4.02 -28.78
N GLU A 516 -5.08 3.60 -30.04
CA GLU A 516 -6.14 2.64 -30.35
C GLU A 516 -5.90 1.27 -29.71
N THR A 517 -4.65 0.81 -29.67
CA THR A 517 -4.28 -0.49 -29.08
C THR A 517 -4.48 -0.46 -27.57
N VAL A 518 -4.03 0.61 -26.92
CA VAL A 518 -4.19 0.80 -25.47
C VAL A 518 -5.69 0.80 -25.11
N GLN A 519 -6.51 1.57 -25.82
CA GLN A 519 -7.97 1.62 -25.58
C GLN A 519 -8.65 0.27 -25.83
N PHE A 520 -8.25 -0.45 -26.89
CA PHE A 520 -8.76 -1.78 -27.21
C PHE A 520 -8.55 -2.74 -26.04
N TYR A 521 -7.33 -2.86 -25.51
CA TYR A 521 -7.04 -3.77 -24.41
C TYR A 521 -7.64 -3.33 -23.07
N MET A 522 -7.82 -2.03 -22.82
CA MET A 522 -8.57 -1.56 -21.63
C MET A 522 -9.99 -2.12 -21.59
N VAL A 523 -10.71 -2.07 -22.72
CA VAL A 523 -12.08 -2.59 -22.82
C VAL A 523 -12.10 -4.11 -22.65
N HIS A 524 -11.17 -4.82 -23.28
CA HIS A 524 -11.13 -6.28 -23.19
C HIS A 524 -10.75 -6.80 -21.81
N ILE A 525 -9.94 -6.07 -21.03
CA ILE A 525 -9.67 -6.40 -19.61
C ILE A 525 -10.94 -6.35 -18.77
N GLN A 526 -11.81 -5.35 -19.01
CA GLN A 526 -13.11 -5.27 -18.33
C GLN A 526 -14.04 -6.39 -18.78
N ASN A 527 -14.06 -6.73 -20.08
CA ASN A 527 -14.90 -7.82 -20.60
C ASN A 527 -14.46 -9.20 -20.07
N ASN A 528 -13.15 -9.41 -19.87
CA ASN A 528 -12.64 -10.63 -19.24
C ASN A 528 -13.14 -10.78 -17.80
N ALA A 529 -13.11 -9.71 -17.00
CA ALA A 529 -13.63 -9.73 -15.63
C ALA A 529 -15.14 -10.01 -15.58
N GLU A 530 -15.92 -9.47 -16.53
CA GLU A 530 -17.33 -9.80 -16.68
C GLU A 530 -17.53 -11.31 -16.94
N LEU A 531 -16.76 -11.90 -17.86
CA LEU A 531 -16.85 -13.32 -18.18
C LEU A 531 -16.58 -14.21 -16.96
N CYS A 532 -15.55 -13.91 -16.17
CA CYS A 532 -15.22 -14.65 -14.96
C CYS A 532 -16.34 -14.59 -13.91
N VAL A 533 -16.99 -13.42 -13.73
CA VAL A 533 -18.16 -13.32 -12.84
C VAL A 533 -19.35 -14.11 -13.38
N ARG A 534 -19.62 -14.06 -14.69
CA ARG A 534 -20.69 -14.87 -15.30
C ARG A 534 -20.47 -16.36 -15.06
N THR A 535 -19.23 -16.84 -15.20
CA THR A 535 -18.86 -18.23 -14.91
C THR A 535 -19.08 -18.57 -13.43
N LEU A 536 -18.59 -17.74 -12.51
CA LEU A 536 -18.84 -17.91 -11.07
C LEU A 536 -20.33 -18.06 -10.76
N LEU A 537 -21.17 -17.17 -11.30
CA LEU A 537 -22.61 -17.19 -11.02
C LEU A 537 -23.27 -18.49 -11.50
N LYS A 538 -22.85 -19.02 -12.65
CA LYS A 538 -23.33 -20.32 -13.15
C LYS A 538 -22.94 -21.46 -12.22
N GLU A 539 -21.71 -21.47 -11.74
CA GLU A 539 -21.23 -22.47 -10.77
C GLU A 539 -21.97 -22.38 -9.43
N VAL A 540 -22.20 -21.17 -8.93
CA VAL A 540 -22.98 -20.93 -7.71
C VAL A 540 -24.42 -21.41 -7.88
N SER A 541 -25.08 -21.06 -8.99
CA SER A 541 -26.44 -21.53 -9.26
C SER A 541 -26.52 -23.06 -9.28
N LYS A 542 -25.54 -23.72 -9.89
CA LYS A 542 -25.42 -25.20 -9.86
C LYS A 542 -25.22 -25.74 -8.44
N ARG A 543 -24.31 -25.13 -7.65
CA ARG A 543 -24.04 -25.53 -6.25
C ARG A 543 -25.28 -25.46 -5.38
N PHE A 544 -26.16 -24.49 -5.63
CA PHE A 544 -27.39 -24.27 -4.86
C PHE A 544 -28.66 -24.81 -5.55
N GLU A 545 -28.50 -25.68 -6.56
CA GLU A 545 -29.63 -26.31 -7.29
C GLU A 545 -30.64 -25.29 -7.85
N GLY A 546 -30.16 -24.11 -8.28
CA GLY A 546 -30.99 -23.02 -8.81
C GLY A 546 -31.84 -22.30 -7.76
N LYS A 547 -31.63 -22.53 -6.45
CA LYS A 547 -32.37 -21.85 -5.39
C LYS A 547 -31.82 -20.45 -5.13
N ASP A 548 -32.73 -19.52 -4.81
CA ASP A 548 -32.37 -18.17 -4.35
C ASP A 548 -31.52 -18.23 -3.07
N LEU A 549 -30.53 -17.35 -2.98
CA LEU A 549 -29.71 -17.18 -1.79
C LEU A 549 -30.29 -16.06 -0.93
N GLN A 550 -30.20 -16.18 0.39
CA GLN A 550 -30.67 -15.14 1.31
C GLN A 550 -29.87 -15.10 2.60
N ALA A 551 -29.67 -13.90 3.14
CA ALA A 551 -29.09 -13.70 4.45
C ALA A 551 -29.59 -12.41 5.10
N VAL A 552 -29.56 -12.40 6.43
CA VAL A 552 -29.81 -11.23 7.26
C VAL A 552 -28.77 -11.17 8.37
N ASP A 553 -28.33 -9.97 8.68
CA ASP A 553 -27.53 -9.64 9.85
C ASP A 553 -27.91 -8.23 10.36
N PHE A 554 -27.45 -7.86 11.55
CA PHE A 554 -27.90 -6.67 12.28
C PHE A 554 -26.74 -5.80 12.75
N MET A 555 -26.93 -4.49 12.66
CA MET A 555 -26.09 -3.51 13.37
C MET A 555 -26.38 -3.58 14.89
N ASP A 556 -25.47 -3.09 15.74
CA ASP A 556 -25.61 -3.15 17.20
C ASP A 556 -26.82 -2.35 17.74
N ASP A 557 -27.38 -1.43 16.96
CA ASP A 557 -28.64 -0.73 17.27
C ASP A 557 -29.91 -1.52 16.90
N GLY A 558 -29.74 -2.71 16.29
CA GLY A 558 -30.83 -3.57 15.83
C GLY A 558 -31.28 -3.33 14.39
N SER A 559 -30.67 -2.40 13.65
CA SER A 559 -31.00 -2.15 12.23
C SER A 559 -30.64 -3.37 11.37
N PRO A 560 -31.59 -3.93 10.59
CA PRO A 560 -31.32 -5.10 9.75
C PRO A 560 -30.67 -4.71 8.41
N ILE A 561 -29.74 -5.53 7.95
CA ILE A 561 -29.27 -5.57 6.55
C ILE A 561 -29.71 -6.91 5.97
N ARG A 562 -30.48 -6.86 4.87
CA ARG A 562 -31.06 -8.03 4.23
C ARG A 562 -30.56 -8.12 2.80
N LEU A 563 -30.26 -9.34 2.36
CA LEU A 563 -29.92 -9.61 0.98
C LEU A 563 -30.66 -10.86 0.50
N LYS A 564 -31.26 -10.74 -0.68
CA LYS A 564 -31.70 -11.85 -1.52
C LYS A 564 -30.94 -11.81 -2.84
N VAL A 565 -30.38 -12.95 -3.26
CA VAL A 565 -29.70 -13.08 -4.56
C VAL A 565 -30.44 -14.09 -5.43
N THR A 566 -30.83 -13.65 -6.62
CA THR A 566 -31.48 -14.49 -7.64
C THR A 566 -30.54 -14.57 -8.85
N ILE A 567 -30.24 -15.79 -9.31
CA ILE A 567 -29.25 -16.03 -10.36
C ILE A 567 -29.93 -16.65 -11.60
N ASP A 568 -29.74 -16.02 -12.76
CA ASP A 568 -30.05 -16.58 -14.07
C ASP A 568 -28.87 -17.48 -14.50
N ALA A 569 -29.08 -18.80 -14.47
CA ALA A 569 -28.05 -19.78 -14.77
C ALA A 569 -27.65 -19.82 -16.27
N ASP A 570 -28.53 -19.39 -17.18
CA ASP A 570 -28.25 -19.45 -18.60
C ASP A 570 -27.36 -18.27 -19.02
N LYS A 571 -27.71 -17.07 -18.54
CA LYS A 571 -26.97 -15.83 -18.84
C LYS A 571 -25.78 -15.60 -17.92
N GLY A 572 -25.76 -16.21 -16.73
CA GLY A 572 -24.79 -15.91 -15.69
C GLY A 572 -24.99 -14.49 -15.14
N GLU A 573 -26.24 -14.07 -14.93
CA GLU A 573 -26.59 -12.75 -14.39
C GLU A 573 -27.23 -12.92 -13.01
N ALA A 574 -27.08 -11.92 -12.15
CA ALA A 574 -27.65 -11.97 -10.81
C ALA A 574 -28.31 -10.66 -10.38
N VAL A 575 -29.42 -10.79 -9.65
CA VAL A 575 -30.08 -9.66 -8.97
C VAL A 575 -29.72 -9.73 -7.49
N PHE A 576 -29.06 -8.69 -6.99
CA PHE A 576 -28.76 -8.48 -5.57
C PHE A 576 -29.80 -7.53 -5.01
N ASP A 577 -30.79 -8.07 -4.30
CA ASP A 577 -31.94 -7.33 -3.78
C ASP A 577 -31.80 -7.11 -2.27
N PHE A 578 -31.65 -5.85 -1.87
CA PHE A 578 -31.51 -5.44 -0.47
C PHE A 578 -32.84 -5.03 0.19
N GLU A 579 -33.98 -5.29 -0.46
CA GLU A 579 -35.31 -4.99 0.08
C GLU A 579 -35.49 -5.56 1.50
N GLY A 580 -36.12 -4.76 2.38
CA GLY A 580 -36.26 -5.07 3.81
C GLY A 580 -35.06 -4.71 4.68
N THR A 581 -34.00 -4.11 4.12
CA THR A 581 -32.96 -3.39 4.89
C THR A 581 -33.58 -2.20 5.63
N GLY A 582 -33.09 -1.90 6.84
CA GLY A 582 -33.65 -0.88 7.72
C GLY A 582 -33.66 0.54 7.13
N PRO A 583 -34.53 1.43 7.64
CA PRO A 583 -34.58 2.84 7.20
C PRO A 583 -33.27 3.55 7.52
N GLU A 584 -33.07 4.73 6.90
CA GLU A 584 -31.99 5.65 7.30
C GLU A 584 -31.98 5.84 8.83
N VAL A 585 -30.79 5.75 9.43
CA VAL A 585 -30.58 5.86 10.87
C VAL A 585 -30.26 7.31 11.21
N TYR A 586 -30.90 7.86 12.25
CA TYR A 586 -30.52 9.17 12.81
C TYR A 586 -29.23 9.05 13.64
N GLY A 587 -28.14 8.82 12.94
CA GLY A 587 -26.80 8.51 13.42
C GLY A 587 -25.86 8.39 12.22
N ASN A 588 -24.72 7.73 12.41
CA ASN A 588 -23.63 7.75 11.41
C ASN A 588 -23.35 6.42 10.73
N VAL A 589 -24.16 5.39 11.00
CA VAL A 589 -24.03 4.05 10.39
C VAL A 589 -24.65 3.97 8.98
N ASN A 590 -25.04 5.11 8.41
CA ASN A 590 -25.56 5.15 7.05
C ASN A 590 -24.45 5.00 6.03
N ALA A 591 -24.56 4.02 5.13
CA ALA A 591 -23.60 3.78 4.07
C ALA A 591 -24.13 4.36 2.74
N PRO A 592 -23.35 5.20 2.04
CA PRO A 592 -23.68 5.62 0.70
C PRO A 592 -23.78 4.42 -0.25
N GLU A 593 -24.62 4.49 -1.27
CA GLU A 593 -24.84 3.37 -2.22
C GLU A 593 -23.53 2.85 -2.82
N ALA A 594 -22.59 3.77 -3.08
CA ALA A 594 -21.24 3.49 -3.56
C ALA A 594 -20.47 2.46 -2.69
N VAL A 595 -20.69 2.46 -1.37
CA VAL A 595 -20.10 1.50 -0.43
C VAL A 595 -20.67 0.10 -0.63
N THR A 596 -21.98 -0.01 -0.88
CA THR A 596 -22.65 -1.29 -1.17
C THR A 596 -22.08 -1.91 -2.44
N TYR A 597 -21.87 -1.12 -3.49
CA TYR A 597 -21.22 -1.60 -4.72
C TYR A 597 -19.78 -2.09 -4.46
N SER A 598 -18.98 -1.37 -3.66
CA SER A 598 -17.64 -1.84 -3.27
C SER A 598 -17.67 -3.18 -2.54
N ALA A 599 -18.61 -3.37 -1.60
CA ALA A 599 -18.75 -4.64 -0.88
C ALA A 599 -19.11 -5.80 -1.83
N ILE A 600 -20.01 -5.57 -2.79
CA ILE A 600 -20.38 -6.59 -3.81
C ILE A 600 -19.17 -6.95 -4.67
N ILE A 601 -18.45 -5.97 -5.23
CA ILE A 601 -17.26 -6.22 -6.06
C ILE A 601 -16.22 -7.04 -5.28
N TYR A 602 -15.94 -6.65 -4.04
CA TYR A 602 -14.99 -7.34 -3.19
C TYR A 602 -15.40 -8.80 -2.95
N CYS A 603 -16.66 -9.04 -2.58
CA CYS A 603 -17.16 -10.39 -2.34
C CYS A 603 -17.06 -11.27 -3.59
N LEU A 604 -17.47 -10.74 -4.74
CA LEU A 604 -17.37 -11.46 -6.02
C LEU A 604 -15.91 -11.81 -6.35
N ARG A 605 -14.97 -10.88 -6.14
CA ARG A 605 -13.55 -11.16 -6.37
C ARG A 605 -13.01 -12.25 -5.45
N CYS A 606 -13.39 -12.23 -4.17
CA CYS A 606 -12.99 -13.25 -3.20
C CYS A 606 -13.53 -14.65 -3.55
N LEU A 607 -14.67 -14.72 -4.24
CA LEU A 607 -15.28 -15.98 -4.68
C LEU A 607 -14.67 -16.53 -5.98
N ILE A 608 -13.99 -15.69 -6.77
CA ILE A 608 -13.33 -16.10 -8.02
C ILE A 608 -11.93 -16.65 -7.72
N SER A 609 -11.72 -17.93 -8.06
CA SER A 609 -10.43 -18.64 -7.88
C SER A 609 -9.48 -18.46 -9.09
N GLU A 610 -9.49 -17.30 -9.72
CA GLU A 610 -8.64 -16.94 -10.87
C GLU A 610 -7.92 -15.61 -10.61
N ASP A 611 -6.78 -15.41 -11.26
CA ASP A 611 -6.04 -14.13 -11.19
C ASP A 611 -6.64 -13.13 -12.18
N ILE A 612 -7.73 -12.49 -11.76
CA ILE A 612 -8.35 -11.41 -12.53
C ILE A 612 -8.06 -10.05 -11.89
N PRO A 613 -7.76 -9.02 -12.70
CA PRO A 613 -7.68 -7.65 -12.22
C PRO A 613 -9.07 -7.22 -11.75
N LEU A 614 -9.10 -6.48 -10.64
CA LEU A 614 -10.36 -6.01 -10.10
C LEU A 614 -10.76 -4.70 -10.77
N ASN A 615 -11.85 -4.74 -11.54
CA ASN A 615 -12.30 -3.64 -12.39
C ASN A 615 -13.83 -3.60 -12.52
N GLN A 616 -14.35 -2.60 -13.25
CA GLN A 616 -15.79 -2.36 -13.40
C GLN A 616 -16.55 -3.53 -14.07
N GLY A 617 -15.85 -4.39 -14.83
CA GLY A 617 -16.40 -5.58 -15.47
C GLY A 617 -17.09 -6.54 -14.49
N CYS A 618 -16.60 -6.61 -13.25
CA CYS A 618 -17.18 -7.49 -12.23
C CYS A 618 -18.65 -7.16 -11.88
N LEU A 619 -19.09 -5.91 -12.10
CA LEU A 619 -20.47 -5.50 -11.84
C LEU A 619 -21.38 -5.55 -13.05
N LYS A 620 -20.85 -5.66 -14.27
CA LYS A 620 -21.67 -5.69 -15.49
C LYS A 620 -22.79 -6.75 -15.48
N PRO A 621 -22.57 -8.00 -14.98
CA PRO A 621 -23.64 -9.00 -14.94
C PRO A 621 -24.53 -8.91 -13.67
N ILE A 622 -24.36 -7.86 -12.85
CA ILE A 622 -25.00 -7.73 -11.55
C ILE A 622 -26.00 -6.56 -11.57
N ASN A 623 -27.27 -6.86 -11.32
CA ASN A 623 -28.29 -5.85 -11.07
C ASN A 623 -28.46 -5.65 -9.56
N VAL A 624 -28.12 -4.47 -9.05
CA VAL A 624 -28.20 -4.17 -7.62
C VAL A 624 -29.45 -3.33 -7.34
N LYS A 625 -30.30 -3.81 -6.42
CA LYS A 625 -31.47 -3.08 -5.94
C LYS A 625 -31.26 -2.69 -4.49
N ILE A 626 -31.07 -1.40 -4.26
CA ILE A 626 -30.97 -0.83 -2.92
C ILE A 626 -32.30 -0.13 -2.61
N PRO A 627 -32.98 -0.46 -1.51
CA PRO A 627 -34.22 0.22 -1.15
C PRO A 627 -33.94 1.71 -0.87
N PRO A 628 -34.68 2.64 -1.51
CA PRO A 628 -34.45 4.07 -1.31
C PRO A 628 -34.78 4.47 0.13
N LYS A 629 -34.10 5.48 0.67
CA LYS A 629 -34.30 5.99 2.04
C LYS A 629 -34.01 4.94 3.13
N SER A 630 -33.16 3.97 2.80
CA SER A 630 -32.64 2.99 3.75
C SER A 630 -31.28 3.44 4.29
N LEU A 631 -30.75 2.73 5.30
CA LEU A 631 -29.38 2.95 5.76
C LEU A 631 -28.30 2.71 4.68
N LEU A 632 -28.64 2.07 3.56
CA LEU A 632 -27.77 1.88 2.39
C LEU A 632 -28.02 2.89 1.25
N SER A 633 -29.03 3.75 1.38
CA SER A 633 -29.37 4.84 0.46
C SER A 633 -29.80 6.08 1.27
N PRO A 634 -28.86 6.70 2.01
CA PRO A 634 -29.15 7.85 2.84
C PRO A 634 -29.31 9.14 2.04
N SER A 635 -29.90 10.13 2.68
CA SER A 635 -30.08 11.51 2.23
C SER A 635 -28.76 12.30 2.24
N ASP A 636 -28.71 13.39 1.45
CA ASP A 636 -27.50 14.22 1.23
C ASP A 636 -26.88 14.76 2.54
N GLY A 637 -27.70 15.00 3.56
CA GLY A 637 -27.29 15.58 4.84
C GLY A 637 -27.05 14.57 5.96
N ALA A 638 -27.30 13.28 5.74
CA ALA A 638 -27.11 12.26 6.78
C ALA A 638 -25.63 12.07 7.12
N ALA A 639 -25.33 11.82 8.39
CA ALA A 639 -24.01 11.37 8.82
C ALA A 639 -23.70 9.97 8.26
N VAL A 640 -22.48 9.76 7.75
CA VAL A 640 -22.10 8.53 7.04
C VAL A 640 -20.78 7.91 7.48
N VAL A 641 -20.06 8.53 8.43
CA VAL A 641 -18.70 8.10 8.75
C VAL A 641 -18.60 6.64 9.23
N GLY A 642 -19.60 6.17 9.97
CA GLY A 642 -19.73 4.77 10.38
C GLY A 642 -20.18 3.84 9.25
N GLY A 643 -20.83 4.35 8.21
CA GLY A 643 -21.24 3.57 7.04
C GLY A 643 -20.06 2.93 6.32
N ASN A 644 -18.99 3.70 6.12
CA ASN A 644 -17.78 3.27 5.42
C ASN A 644 -17.01 2.17 6.18
N VAL A 645 -16.93 2.28 7.51
CA VAL A 645 -16.03 1.45 8.33
C VAL A 645 -16.73 0.36 9.15
N LEU A 646 -18.06 0.45 9.31
CA LEU A 646 -18.86 -0.50 10.09
C LEU A 646 -19.91 -1.21 9.22
N THR A 647 -20.79 -0.44 8.59
CA THR A 647 -21.90 -0.98 7.79
C THR A 647 -21.40 -1.71 6.56
N SER A 648 -20.32 -1.23 5.93
CA SER A 648 -19.65 -1.92 4.83
C SER A 648 -19.18 -3.33 5.19
N GLN A 649 -18.65 -3.52 6.42
CA GLN A 649 -18.26 -4.83 6.94
C GLN A 649 -19.50 -5.72 7.09
N ARG A 650 -20.60 -5.15 7.59
CA ARG A 650 -21.85 -5.89 7.74
C ARG A 650 -22.48 -6.31 6.41
N VAL A 651 -22.45 -5.44 5.39
CA VAL A 651 -22.89 -5.78 4.03
C VAL A 651 -22.06 -6.95 3.49
N THR A 652 -20.74 -6.91 3.69
CA THR A 652 -19.82 -7.99 3.29
C THR A 652 -20.15 -9.31 4.00
N ASP A 653 -20.35 -9.27 5.32
CA ASP A 653 -20.75 -10.44 6.10
C ASP A 653 -22.08 -11.02 5.61
N VAL A 654 -23.07 -10.19 5.27
CA VAL A 654 -24.37 -10.64 4.74
C VAL A 654 -24.21 -11.31 3.37
N ILE A 655 -23.37 -10.76 2.48
CA ILE A 655 -23.09 -11.37 1.17
C ILE A 655 -22.43 -12.73 1.37
N PHE A 656 -21.33 -12.83 2.12
CA PHE A 656 -20.65 -14.12 2.33
C PHE A 656 -21.54 -15.15 3.03
N LYS A 657 -22.41 -14.72 3.95
CA LYS A 657 -23.42 -15.58 4.58
C LYS A 657 -24.41 -16.15 3.56
N ALA A 658 -24.91 -15.31 2.65
CA ALA A 658 -25.85 -15.74 1.61
C ALA A 658 -25.22 -16.79 0.68
N PHE A 659 -23.96 -16.59 0.30
CA PHE A 659 -23.19 -17.52 -0.52
C PHE A 659 -22.65 -18.75 0.25
N GLN A 660 -22.84 -18.79 1.57
CA GLN A 660 -22.27 -19.79 2.47
C GLN A 660 -20.77 -20.02 2.20
N ALA A 661 -20.04 -18.91 2.11
CA ALA A 661 -18.64 -18.89 1.69
C ALA A 661 -17.68 -19.10 2.87
N CYS A 662 -17.90 -18.39 3.97
CA CYS A 662 -17.11 -18.44 5.20
C CYS A 662 -17.93 -17.98 6.42
N ALA A 663 -17.44 -18.27 7.62
CA ALA A 663 -17.95 -17.67 8.85
C ALA A 663 -17.62 -16.17 8.90
N ALA A 664 -18.29 -15.42 9.78
CA ALA A 664 -18.05 -13.98 9.91
C ALA A 664 -16.62 -13.70 10.40
N SER A 665 -15.97 -12.71 9.81
CA SER A 665 -14.79 -12.09 10.45
C SER A 665 -15.25 -11.17 11.59
N GLN A 666 -14.33 -10.42 12.20
CA GLN A 666 -14.63 -9.46 13.27
C GLN A 666 -15.76 -8.47 12.95
N GLY A 667 -16.10 -8.25 11.66
CA GLY A 667 -17.26 -7.46 11.22
C GLY A 667 -17.19 -5.98 11.60
N ASP A 668 -15.99 -5.45 11.80
CA ASP A 668 -15.71 -4.09 12.30
C ASP A 668 -14.28 -3.66 11.90
N CYS A 669 -14.03 -2.36 11.84
CA CYS A 669 -12.70 -1.74 11.73
C CYS A 669 -12.16 -1.20 13.06
N ASN A 670 -12.96 -1.19 14.14
CA ASN A 670 -12.59 -0.76 15.50
C ASN A 670 -11.93 0.64 15.52
N ASN A 671 -12.63 1.64 15.01
CA ASN A 671 -12.07 2.96 14.73
C ASN A 671 -11.81 3.73 16.02
N LEU A 672 -10.55 3.96 16.35
CA LEU A 672 -10.10 4.79 17.44
C LEU A 672 -9.70 6.16 16.90
N THR A 673 -10.25 7.22 17.47
CA THR A 673 -9.76 8.58 17.25
C THR A 673 -9.47 9.28 18.56
N PHE A 674 -8.48 10.17 18.54
CA PHE A 674 -8.27 11.08 19.65
C PHE A 674 -7.55 12.35 19.21
N GLY A 675 -7.65 13.38 20.03
CA GLY A 675 -6.96 14.64 19.78
C GLY A 675 -7.50 15.79 20.59
N PHE A 676 -7.06 16.99 20.25
CA PHE A 676 -7.51 18.24 20.85
C PHE A 676 -7.25 19.42 19.90
N GLY A 677 -7.76 20.59 20.27
CA GLY A 677 -7.57 21.83 19.50
C GLY A 677 -8.66 22.06 18.46
N GLY A 678 -8.43 23.03 17.59
CA GLY A 678 -9.37 23.50 16.58
C GLY A 678 -9.67 25.00 16.67
N ASN A 679 -10.50 25.47 15.74
CA ASN A 679 -10.89 26.87 15.55
C ASN A 679 -12.42 27.06 15.62
N VAL A 680 -13.07 26.43 16.60
CA VAL A 680 -14.53 26.49 16.78
C VAL A 680 -15.00 27.94 16.90
N THR A 681 -16.00 28.33 16.10
CA THR A 681 -16.54 29.70 16.11
C THR A 681 -16.97 30.13 17.52
N GLY A 682 -16.49 31.31 17.95
CA GLY A 682 -16.76 31.85 19.28
C GLY A 682 -15.84 31.33 20.39
N GLN A 683 -14.92 30.43 20.07
CA GLN A 683 -13.85 29.98 20.98
C GLN A 683 -12.49 30.51 20.51
N LYS A 684 -11.52 30.57 21.44
CA LYS A 684 -10.14 30.89 21.08
C LYS A 684 -9.56 29.72 20.30
N GLU A 685 -8.94 30.00 19.15
CA GLU A 685 -8.22 29.00 18.37
C GLU A 685 -7.11 28.34 19.21
N VAL A 686 -7.05 27.01 19.16
CA VAL A 686 -6.03 26.20 19.82
C VAL A 686 -5.41 25.27 18.79
N LYS A 687 -4.10 25.42 18.54
CA LYS A 687 -3.36 24.45 17.73
C LYS A 687 -3.34 23.09 18.43
N GLY A 688 -3.61 22.04 17.67
CA GLY A 688 -3.65 20.67 18.19
C GLY A 688 -3.45 19.66 17.07
N PHE A 689 -4.06 18.49 17.20
CA PHE A 689 -3.97 17.41 16.23
C PHE A 689 -5.20 16.51 16.29
N GLY A 690 -5.44 15.75 15.22
CA GLY A 690 -6.32 14.59 15.22
C GLY A 690 -5.53 13.32 14.88
N TYR A 691 -5.87 12.22 15.56
CA TYR A 691 -5.39 10.88 15.26
C TYR A 691 -6.56 9.99 14.88
N TYR A 692 -6.32 9.08 13.93
CA TYR A 692 -7.26 8.04 13.52
C TYR A 692 -6.52 6.72 13.28
N GLU A 693 -7.09 5.62 13.80
CA GLU A 693 -6.62 4.25 13.59
C GLU A 693 -7.78 3.24 13.48
N THR A 694 -7.64 2.30 12.55
CA THR A 694 -8.41 1.05 12.51
C THR A 694 -7.63 -0.05 13.22
N ILE A 695 -8.29 -0.82 14.08
CA ILE A 695 -7.64 -1.87 14.88
C ILE A 695 -8.09 -3.24 14.38
N ALA A 696 -7.12 -4.12 14.15
CA ALA A 696 -7.31 -5.47 13.62
C ALA A 696 -8.10 -6.40 14.57
N GLY A 697 -8.58 -7.54 14.05
CA GLY A 697 -9.30 -8.53 14.83
C GLY A 697 -9.20 -9.94 14.24
N GLY A 698 -10.15 -10.81 14.57
CA GLY A 698 -10.15 -12.18 14.06
C GLY A 698 -10.81 -12.32 12.69
N SER A 699 -10.20 -13.07 11.78
CA SER A 699 -10.83 -13.47 10.52
C SER A 699 -11.69 -14.72 10.68
N GLY A 700 -12.79 -14.82 9.91
CA GLY A 700 -13.68 -15.98 9.91
C GLY A 700 -13.05 -17.21 9.27
N ALA A 701 -13.33 -18.39 9.84
CA ALA A 701 -12.90 -19.66 9.25
C ALA A 701 -13.73 -20.04 8.02
N GLY A 702 -13.19 -20.91 7.18
CA GLY A 702 -13.87 -21.41 5.99
C GLY A 702 -13.78 -22.93 5.84
N PRO A 703 -14.30 -23.48 4.73
CA PRO A 703 -14.39 -24.92 4.51
C PRO A 703 -13.05 -25.66 4.48
N SER A 704 -11.95 -24.96 4.24
CA SER A 704 -10.61 -25.55 4.15
C SER A 704 -9.52 -24.76 4.89
N TRP A 705 -9.88 -23.74 5.68
CA TRP A 705 -8.91 -22.88 6.36
C TRP A 705 -9.38 -22.45 7.75
N GLU A 706 -8.41 -22.31 8.66
CA GLU A 706 -8.59 -21.63 9.94
C GLU A 706 -8.62 -20.11 9.73
N GLY A 707 -9.34 -19.39 10.58
CA GLY A 707 -9.29 -17.94 10.61
C GLY A 707 -7.95 -17.43 11.12
N THR A 708 -7.41 -16.39 10.47
CA THR A 708 -6.18 -15.71 10.88
C THR A 708 -6.45 -14.74 12.04
N SER A 709 -5.62 -14.77 13.08
CA SER A 709 -5.75 -13.89 14.25
C SER A 709 -5.08 -12.53 14.01
N GLY A 710 -5.67 -11.46 14.55
CA GLY A 710 -5.07 -10.12 14.60
C GLY A 710 -4.81 -9.49 13.24
N VAL A 711 -5.70 -9.67 12.27
CA VAL A 711 -5.59 -9.10 10.91
C VAL A 711 -6.74 -8.15 10.58
N HIS A 712 -6.47 -7.17 9.73
CA HIS A 712 -7.51 -6.39 9.07
C HIS A 712 -8.24 -7.28 8.05
N THR A 713 -9.56 -7.14 7.99
CA THR A 713 -10.41 -8.03 7.19
C THR A 713 -11.35 -7.23 6.30
N HIS A 714 -11.66 -7.79 5.14
CA HIS A 714 -12.73 -7.32 4.27
C HIS A 714 -12.56 -5.88 3.79
N MET A 715 -13.36 -4.93 4.29
CA MET A 715 -13.41 -3.56 3.77
C MET A 715 -12.19 -2.71 4.15
N THR A 716 -11.23 -3.27 4.89
CA THR A 716 -9.98 -2.62 5.25
C THR A 716 -8.80 -3.58 5.11
N ASN A 717 -7.67 -3.03 4.66
CA ASN A 717 -6.37 -3.69 4.58
C ASN A 717 -5.25 -2.69 4.91
N THR A 718 -5.57 -1.73 5.79
CA THR A 718 -4.60 -0.78 6.35
C THR A 718 -3.61 -1.50 7.24
N ARG A 719 -2.41 -0.94 7.40
CA ARG A 719 -1.49 -1.35 8.46
C ARG A 719 -1.86 -0.65 9.77
N ILE A 720 -1.46 -1.30 10.87
CA ILE A 720 -1.37 -0.65 12.18
C ILE A 720 -0.28 0.44 12.16
N THR A 721 -0.41 1.45 13.02
CA THR A 721 0.73 2.34 13.26
C THR A 721 1.80 1.57 14.05
N ASP A 722 3.07 1.68 13.60
CA ASP A 722 4.20 1.14 14.36
C ASP A 722 4.21 1.71 15.79
N SER A 723 4.53 0.87 16.78
CA SER A 723 4.40 1.24 18.19
C SER A 723 5.34 2.38 18.57
N GLU A 724 6.57 2.39 18.04
CA GLU A 724 7.55 3.44 18.32
C GLU A 724 7.15 4.73 17.62
N VAL A 725 6.65 4.65 16.38
CA VAL A 725 6.13 5.83 15.66
C VAL A 725 4.92 6.41 16.40
N PHE A 726 4.03 5.56 16.90
CA PHE A 726 2.82 5.98 17.63
C PHE A 726 3.17 6.76 18.90
N GLU A 727 4.07 6.23 19.75
CA GLU A 727 4.52 6.91 20.97
C GLU A 727 5.39 8.14 20.69
N ARG A 728 6.14 8.14 19.58
CA ARG A 728 7.00 9.28 19.18
C ARG A 728 6.18 10.46 18.68
N ARG A 729 5.08 10.21 17.97
CA ARG A 729 4.28 11.25 17.30
C ARG A 729 3.13 11.75 18.18
N TYR A 730 2.59 10.89 19.04
CA TYR A 730 1.43 11.20 19.85
C TYR A 730 1.76 11.12 21.35
N PRO A 731 1.10 11.91 22.20
CA PRO A 731 1.33 11.95 23.64
C PRO A 731 0.66 10.74 24.32
N VAL A 732 1.12 9.54 23.98
CA VAL A 732 0.56 8.26 24.41
C VAL A 732 1.66 7.27 24.79
N ILE A 733 1.30 6.25 25.56
CA ILE A 733 2.12 5.05 25.80
C ILE A 733 1.26 3.84 25.45
N LEU A 734 1.76 2.97 24.58
CA LEU A 734 1.15 1.69 24.25
C LEU A 734 1.60 0.65 25.27
N ARG A 735 0.74 0.37 26.25
CA ARG A 735 1.06 -0.58 27.35
C ARG A 735 0.98 -2.03 26.92
N GLU A 736 0.02 -2.34 26.05
CA GLU A 736 -0.19 -3.70 25.55
C GLU A 736 -0.69 -3.64 24.12
N PHE A 737 -0.11 -4.49 23.29
CA PHE A 737 -0.69 -4.87 22.01
C PHE A 737 -0.46 -6.36 21.75
N SER A 738 -1.50 -7.17 21.94
CA SER A 738 -1.39 -8.63 21.98
C SER A 738 -2.61 -9.30 21.33
N LEU A 739 -2.49 -10.59 21.00
CA LEU A 739 -3.65 -11.39 20.57
C LEU A 739 -4.57 -11.68 21.77
N ARG A 740 -5.87 -11.48 21.59
CA ARG A 740 -6.92 -11.81 22.56
C ARG A 740 -7.22 -13.30 22.50
N LYS A 741 -6.36 -14.11 23.11
CA LYS A 741 -6.43 -15.59 23.09
C LYS A 741 -7.81 -16.09 23.49
N GLY A 742 -8.36 -17.01 22.70
CA GLY A 742 -9.64 -17.66 22.99
C GLY A 742 -10.88 -16.90 22.52
N SER A 743 -10.72 -15.76 21.84
CA SER A 743 -11.84 -14.96 21.33
C SER A 743 -12.41 -15.46 20.00
N GLY A 744 -11.65 -16.23 19.22
CA GLY A 744 -12.13 -16.87 17.99
C GLY A 744 -13.06 -18.06 18.25
N GLY A 745 -14.13 -18.16 17.46
CA GLY A 745 -15.15 -19.21 17.58
C GLY A 745 -14.63 -20.60 17.20
N ASN A 746 -15.09 -21.63 17.92
CA ASN A 746 -14.65 -23.01 17.67
C ASN A 746 -15.39 -23.62 16.48
N GLY A 747 -14.76 -24.57 15.80
CA GLY A 747 -15.37 -25.33 14.71
C GLY A 747 -14.50 -26.51 14.32
N GLN A 748 -14.85 -27.17 13.21
CA GLN A 748 -13.90 -28.02 12.48
C GLN A 748 -12.65 -27.19 12.13
N HIS A 749 -12.88 -25.97 11.66
CA HIS A 749 -11.89 -24.92 11.52
C HIS A 749 -12.23 -23.78 12.46
N ARG A 750 -11.27 -23.37 13.28
CA ARG A 750 -11.41 -22.33 14.28
C ARG A 750 -11.28 -20.94 13.64
N GLY A 751 -12.08 -20.00 14.09
CA GLY A 751 -11.92 -18.60 13.73
C GLY A 751 -10.70 -17.95 14.40
N GLY A 752 -10.23 -16.84 13.82
CA GLY A 752 -9.09 -16.09 14.33
C GLY A 752 -9.40 -15.38 15.64
N ASP A 753 -8.38 -15.18 16.47
CA ASP A 753 -8.49 -14.36 17.68
C ASP A 753 -8.43 -12.87 17.34
N GLY A 754 -9.18 -12.05 18.09
CA GLY A 754 -9.06 -10.60 18.10
C GLY A 754 -7.76 -10.13 18.76
N VAL A 755 -7.67 -8.83 19.07
CA VAL A 755 -6.51 -8.21 19.73
C VAL A 755 -6.91 -7.42 20.97
N VAL A 756 -5.94 -7.20 21.86
CA VAL A 756 -6.01 -6.26 22.97
C VAL A 756 -5.10 -5.09 22.65
N ARG A 757 -5.61 -3.86 22.74
CA ARG A 757 -4.84 -2.62 22.57
C ARG A 757 -5.08 -1.69 23.78
N ASP A 758 -4.06 -1.50 24.61
CA ASP A 758 -4.09 -0.72 25.86
C ASP A 758 -3.23 0.54 25.73
N ILE A 759 -3.87 1.69 25.68
CA ILE A 759 -3.23 2.98 25.40
C ILE A 759 -3.44 3.92 26.58
N GLU A 760 -2.34 4.40 27.16
CA GLU A 760 -2.32 5.44 28.20
C GLU A 760 -2.07 6.81 27.58
N PHE A 761 -2.84 7.82 27.98
CA PHE A 761 -2.69 9.19 27.50
C PHE A 761 -1.81 10.03 28.42
N ARG A 762 -0.93 10.86 27.84
CA ARG A 762 0.05 11.68 28.57
C ARG A 762 -0.38 13.14 28.75
N ILE A 763 -1.37 13.59 27.98
CA ILE A 763 -2.00 14.91 28.08
C ILE A 763 -3.53 14.76 28.05
N PRO A 764 -4.29 15.78 28.44
CA PRO A 764 -5.74 15.77 28.24
C PRO A 764 -6.09 15.71 26.75
N VAL A 765 -6.90 14.73 26.35
CA VAL A 765 -7.41 14.59 24.97
C VAL A 765 -8.87 14.14 24.99
N GLN A 766 -9.60 14.45 23.92
CA GLN A 766 -10.85 13.77 23.62
C GLN A 766 -10.51 12.45 22.93
N VAL A 767 -11.07 11.35 23.42
CA VAL A 767 -10.91 10.01 22.84
C VAL A 767 -12.27 9.51 22.41
N SER A 768 -12.37 9.00 21.19
CA SER A 768 -13.60 8.46 20.64
C SER A 768 -13.37 7.07 20.07
N ILE A 769 -14.33 6.18 20.28
CA ILE A 769 -14.37 4.86 19.68
C ILE A 769 -15.64 4.75 18.85
N LEU A 770 -15.50 4.35 17.58
CA LEU A 770 -16.58 4.05 16.65
C LEU A 770 -16.42 2.61 16.17
N SER A 771 -17.22 1.72 16.77
CA SER A 771 -17.07 0.27 16.62
C SER A 771 -18.42 -0.47 16.64
N GLU A 772 -18.43 -1.73 16.24
CA GLU A 772 -19.60 -2.64 16.11
C GLU A 772 -19.30 -4.02 16.70
N ARG A 773 -20.25 -4.96 16.70
CA ARG A 773 -20.05 -6.32 17.24
C ARG A 773 -19.73 -6.32 18.75
N ARG A 774 -20.32 -5.35 19.46
CA ARG A 774 -20.37 -5.29 20.93
C ARG A 774 -21.71 -5.83 21.44
N VAL A 775 -22.75 -5.86 20.59
CA VAL A 775 -24.05 -6.45 20.87
C VAL A 775 -24.22 -7.78 20.14
N TYR A 776 -24.08 -7.78 18.80
CA TYR A 776 -24.18 -9.00 17.99
C TYR A 776 -22.81 -9.63 17.73
N ARG A 777 -22.64 -10.90 18.04
CA ARG A 777 -21.35 -11.60 17.88
C ARG A 777 -21.05 -11.90 16.41
N PRO A 778 -19.78 -11.98 16.00
CA PRO A 778 -19.39 -12.59 14.73
C PRO A 778 -19.88 -14.05 14.67
N TYR A 779 -20.71 -14.37 13.67
CA TYR A 779 -21.39 -15.66 13.60
C TYR A 779 -20.47 -16.78 13.11
N GLY A 780 -20.65 -17.98 13.64
CA GLY A 780 -20.12 -19.22 13.06
C GLY A 780 -20.95 -19.72 11.88
N LEU A 781 -20.41 -20.62 11.07
CA LEU A 781 -21.11 -21.18 9.90
C LEU A 781 -20.92 -22.69 9.77
N ALA A 782 -21.85 -23.37 9.10
CA ALA A 782 -21.84 -24.83 8.88
C ALA A 782 -21.70 -25.68 10.16
N GLY A 783 -22.19 -25.18 11.31
CA GLY A 783 -22.09 -25.84 12.61
C GLY A 783 -20.92 -25.38 13.48
N GLY A 784 -20.13 -24.40 13.04
CA GLY A 784 -19.16 -23.71 13.89
C GLY A 784 -19.82 -22.73 14.86
N GLU A 785 -19.13 -22.42 15.94
CA GLU A 785 -19.56 -21.53 17.02
C GLU A 785 -19.23 -20.06 16.69
N ASP A 786 -20.02 -19.16 17.28
CA ASP A 786 -19.80 -17.72 17.22
C ASP A 786 -18.53 -17.30 17.98
N ALA A 787 -17.92 -16.20 17.56
CA ALA A 787 -16.79 -15.61 18.25
C ALA A 787 -17.20 -14.78 19.48
N GLU A 788 -16.23 -14.37 20.29
CA GLU A 788 -16.46 -13.38 21.34
C GLU A 788 -16.71 -11.97 20.75
N ALA A 789 -17.64 -11.24 21.36
CA ALA A 789 -17.89 -9.83 21.07
C ALA A 789 -16.71 -8.94 21.51
N GLY A 790 -16.59 -7.76 20.90
CA GLY A 790 -15.63 -6.74 21.33
C GLY A 790 -16.00 -6.09 22.66
N LEU A 791 -15.03 -5.42 23.30
CA LEU A 791 -15.22 -4.67 24.55
C LEU A 791 -14.27 -3.47 24.63
N ASN A 792 -14.84 -2.28 24.84
CA ASN A 792 -14.08 -1.03 25.00
C ASN A 792 -14.14 -0.57 26.46
N VAL A 793 -12.99 -0.44 27.11
CA VAL A 793 -12.89 -0.11 28.55
C VAL A 793 -12.09 1.17 28.74
N TRP A 794 -12.67 2.12 29.46
CA TRP A 794 -11.96 3.29 29.97
C TRP A 794 -11.49 3.04 31.40
N VAL A 795 -10.19 3.17 31.63
CA VAL A 795 -9.55 2.97 32.93
C VAL A 795 -9.17 4.31 33.54
N ARG A 796 -9.65 4.58 34.76
CA ARG A 796 -9.45 5.86 35.44
C ARG A 796 -9.05 5.67 36.90
N LYS A 797 -8.24 6.58 37.42
CA LYS A 797 -8.07 6.78 38.85
C LYS A 797 -9.17 7.70 39.37
N VAL A 798 -10.02 7.19 40.24
CA VAL A 798 -11.06 7.97 40.91
C VAL A 798 -10.73 8.09 42.39
N GLU A 799 -11.06 9.22 43.00
CA GLU A 799 -10.96 9.37 44.46
C GLU A 799 -11.87 8.35 45.13
N LYS A 800 -11.36 7.62 46.13
CA LYS A 800 -12.20 6.71 46.91
C LYS A 800 -13.24 7.52 47.66
N GLY A 801 -14.51 7.25 47.38
CA GLY A 801 -15.61 7.85 48.13
C GLY A 801 -15.58 7.41 49.59
N SER A 802 -15.59 8.36 50.52
CA SER A 802 -15.80 8.11 51.95
C SER A 802 -17.17 8.68 52.35
N TRP A 803 -18.05 7.80 52.85
CA TRP A 803 -19.36 8.21 53.36
C TRP A 803 -19.25 9.32 54.41
N GLU A 804 -18.24 9.24 55.28
CA GLU A 804 -17.94 10.23 56.32
C GLU A 804 -17.53 11.58 55.72
N LYS A 805 -16.74 11.57 54.64
CA LYS A 805 -16.30 12.77 53.91
C LYS A 805 -17.47 13.43 53.18
N SER A 806 -18.33 12.65 52.54
CA SER A 806 -19.58 13.12 51.95
C SER A 806 -20.52 13.71 53.01
N LEU A 807 -20.63 13.09 54.19
CA LEU A 807 -21.44 13.59 55.30
C LEU A 807 -20.92 14.91 55.87
N LYS A 808 -19.59 15.05 56.04
CA LYS A 808 -18.96 16.30 56.51
C LYS A 808 -19.18 17.45 55.51
N ARG A 809 -19.03 17.19 54.20
CA ARG A 809 -19.33 18.17 53.13
C ARG A 809 -20.80 18.59 53.13
N LEU A 810 -21.73 17.64 53.28
CA LEU A 810 -23.18 17.94 53.33
C LEU A 810 -23.59 18.71 54.59
N LYS A 811 -22.91 18.52 55.72
CA LYS A 811 -23.21 19.17 57.00
C LYS A 811 -22.54 20.54 57.21
N GLY A 812 -21.80 21.06 56.23
CA GLY A 812 -21.23 22.42 56.26
C GLY A 812 -20.16 22.65 57.33
N ALA A 813 -19.52 21.59 57.85
CA ALA A 813 -18.47 21.71 58.85
C ALA A 813 -17.14 22.16 58.20
N ALA A 814 -16.99 23.46 57.95
CA ALA A 814 -15.74 24.09 57.56
C ALA A 814 -14.83 24.29 58.80
N GLY A 815 -14.18 23.22 59.24
CA GLY A 815 -13.15 23.27 60.28
C GLY A 815 -11.81 22.80 59.73
N GLU A 816 -10.82 23.69 59.77
CA GLU A 816 -9.39 23.55 59.45
C GLU A 816 -8.93 22.15 59.01
N GLU A 817 -8.88 21.93 57.68
CA GLU A 817 -8.40 20.68 57.08
C GLU A 817 -6.87 20.58 57.22
N LYS A 818 -6.41 19.64 58.06
CA LYS A 818 -5.09 19.02 57.84
C LYS A 818 -5.13 18.34 56.47
N GLU A 819 -4.04 18.43 55.70
CA GLU A 819 -3.85 17.73 54.42
C GLU A 819 -4.04 16.20 54.63
N GLU A 820 -5.29 15.73 54.52
CA GLU A 820 -5.61 14.31 54.54
C GLU A 820 -5.19 13.69 53.20
N VAL A 821 -4.45 12.58 53.28
CA VAL A 821 -3.98 11.83 52.11
C VAL A 821 -5.20 11.36 51.30
N VAL A 822 -5.35 11.90 50.09
CA VAL A 822 -6.41 11.51 49.16
C VAL A 822 -6.06 10.14 48.57
N GLU A 823 -6.81 9.10 48.95
CA GLU A 823 -6.67 7.78 48.34
C GLU A 823 -7.42 7.68 47.01
N TYR A 824 -6.76 7.11 46.00
CA TYR A 824 -7.34 6.84 44.69
C TYR A 824 -7.52 5.33 44.49
N GLU A 825 -8.54 4.95 43.72
CA GLU A 825 -8.73 3.59 43.22
C GLU A 825 -8.84 3.59 41.70
N GLU A 826 -8.41 2.51 41.06
CA GLU A 826 -8.61 2.30 39.62
C GLU A 826 -10.02 1.75 39.37
N ARG A 827 -10.79 2.41 38.50
CA ARG A 827 -12.10 1.96 38.04
C ARG A 827 -12.07 1.71 36.52
N ARG A 828 -12.82 0.70 36.10
CA ARG A 828 -13.01 0.30 34.70
C ARG A 828 -14.44 0.58 34.28
N PHE A 829 -14.61 1.43 33.27
CA PHE A 829 -15.90 1.83 32.73
C PHE A 829 -16.07 1.23 31.33
N ASN A 830 -17.20 0.56 31.07
CA ASN A 830 -17.53 0.09 29.73
C ASN A 830 -18.00 1.29 28.90
N LEU A 831 -17.30 1.59 27.80
CA LEU A 831 -17.66 2.69 26.90
C LEU A 831 -18.79 2.33 25.93
N GLY A 832 -19.10 1.05 25.76
CA GLY A 832 -19.99 0.58 24.70
C GLY A 832 -19.33 0.63 23.33
N ALA A 833 -20.14 0.47 22.27
CA ALA A 833 -19.67 0.37 20.89
C ALA A 833 -19.25 1.73 20.30
N LYS A 834 -20.01 2.78 20.61
CA LYS A 834 -19.84 4.13 20.04
C LYS A 834 -19.87 5.15 21.17
N ASN A 835 -18.74 5.80 21.47
CA ASN A 835 -18.66 6.77 22.56
C ASN A 835 -17.47 7.72 22.46
N SER A 836 -17.59 8.90 23.06
CA SER A 836 -16.51 9.87 23.24
C SER A 836 -16.33 10.21 24.71
N ALA A 837 -15.09 10.21 25.20
CA ALA A 837 -14.75 10.55 26.58
C ALA A 837 -13.55 11.50 26.65
N PRO A 838 -13.57 12.52 27.54
CA PRO A 838 -12.41 13.34 27.82
C PRO A 838 -11.46 12.57 28.75
N MET A 839 -10.33 12.10 28.22
CA MET A 839 -9.34 11.36 28.99
C MET A 839 -8.25 12.30 29.53
N LYS A 840 -7.89 12.09 30.79
CA LYS A 840 -6.84 12.85 31.50
C LYS A 840 -5.48 12.14 31.43
N PRO A 841 -4.37 12.84 31.73
CA PRO A 841 -3.06 12.21 31.86
C PRO A 841 -3.09 11.00 32.82
N GLY A 842 -2.55 9.88 32.36
CA GLY A 842 -2.51 8.61 33.10
C GLY A 842 -3.80 7.78 33.02
N GLU A 843 -4.88 8.29 32.43
CA GLU A 843 -6.07 7.48 32.09
C GLU A 843 -5.80 6.68 30.80
N ARG A 844 -6.53 5.57 30.64
CA ARG A 844 -6.28 4.60 29.57
C ARG A 844 -7.53 4.16 28.84
N ILE A 845 -7.39 3.81 27.56
CA ILE A 845 -8.40 3.05 26.82
C ILE A 845 -7.86 1.64 26.52
N ILE A 846 -8.64 0.62 26.86
CA ILE A 846 -8.37 -0.78 26.50
C ILE A 846 -9.43 -1.22 25.50
N ILE A 847 -9.00 -1.59 24.30
CA ILE A 847 -9.85 -2.06 23.22
C ILE A 847 -9.60 -3.55 23.05
N ASN A 848 -10.63 -4.35 23.29
CA ASN A 848 -10.65 -5.77 22.98
C ASN A 848 -11.47 -5.94 21.70
N THR A 849 -10.82 -6.26 20.59
CA THR A 849 -11.53 -6.43 19.31
C THR A 849 -12.24 -7.79 19.26
N PRO A 850 -13.26 -7.95 18.39
CA PRO A 850 -13.94 -9.23 18.20
C PRO A 850 -13.02 -10.30 17.58
N GLY A 851 -13.32 -11.57 17.86
CA GLY A 851 -12.75 -12.70 17.12
C GLY A 851 -13.48 -12.96 15.79
N GLY A 852 -13.05 -13.99 15.06
CA GLY A 852 -13.76 -14.52 13.89
C GLY A 852 -14.56 -15.78 14.24
N GLY A 853 -15.67 -16.02 13.54
CA GLY A 853 -16.51 -17.20 13.74
C GLY A 853 -15.85 -18.49 13.27
N GLY A 854 -16.24 -19.61 13.88
CA GLY A 854 -15.78 -20.95 13.49
C GLY A 854 -16.55 -21.52 12.30
N TRP A 855 -15.94 -22.48 11.60
CA TRP A 855 -16.55 -23.20 10.49
C TRP A 855 -16.65 -24.70 10.81
N GLY A 856 -17.80 -25.31 10.51
CA GLY A 856 -17.98 -26.76 10.65
C GLY A 856 -18.19 -27.20 12.09
N LYS A 857 -18.77 -28.38 12.29
CA LYS A 857 -19.05 -28.91 13.64
C LYS A 857 -17.76 -29.11 14.44
N VAL A 858 -17.73 -28.64 15.68
CA VAL A 858 -16.62 -28.84 16.62
C VAL A 858 -16.29 -30.33 16.75
N GLY A 859 -15.00 -30.67 16.64
CA GLY A 859 -14.50 -32.04 16.75
C GLY A 859 -14.64 -32.89 15.48
N ALA A 860 -15.18 -32.36 14.38
CA ALA A 860 -15.10 -33.03 13.08
C ALA A 860 -13.64 -33.10 12.60
N GLU A 861 -13.28 -34.19 11.93
CA GLU A 861 -11.94 -34.32 11.35
C GLU A 861 -11.68 -33.22 10.31
N LYS A 862 -10.53 -32.56 10.42
CA LYS A 862 -10.09 -31.59 9.42
C LYS A 862 -9.80 -32.37 8.14
N GLY A 863 -10.54 -32.10 7.07
CA GLY A 863 -10.24 -32.68 5.76
C GLY A 863 -8.79 -32.38 5.39
N VAL A 864 -8.02 -33.42 5.05
CA VAL A 864 -6.64 -33.27 4.57
C VAL A 864 -6.68 -32.54 3.24
N SER A 865 -6.34 -31.25 3.23
CA SER A 865 -6.05 -30.55 1.98
C SER A 865 -4.76 -31.14 1.40
N SER A 866 -4.89 -32.11 0.50
CA SER A 866 -3.75 -32.67 -0.24
C SER A 866 -3.18 -31.71 -1.28
N LYS A 867 -3.85 -30.58 -1.55
CA LYS A 867 -3.27 -29.48 -2.31
C LYS A 867 -2.40 -28.65 -1.38
N LYS A 868 -1.09 -28.95 -1.38
CA LYS A 868 -0.07 -27.93 -1.05
C LYS A 868 -0.33 -26.76 -1.99
N ASP A 869 -0.70 -25.60 -1.44
CA ASP A 869 -0.65 -24.36 -2.17
C ASP A 869 0.81 -24.19 -2.66
N PRO A 870 1.08 -24.18 -3.98
CA PRO A 870 2.44 -24.04 -4.49
C PRO A 870 3.07 -22.69 -4.10
N THR A 871 2.27 -21.74 -3.62
CA THR A 871 2.71 -20.45 -3.06
C THR A 871 2.85 -20.46 -1.53
N ASP A 872 2.62 -21.59 -0.84
CA ASP A 872 2.72 -21.69 0.62
C ASP A 872 4.14 -21.35 1.13
N GLY A 873 5.18 -21.67 0.36
CA GLY A 873 6.56 -21.24 0.63
C GLY A 873 6.82 -19.75 0.38
N TRP A 874 5.98 -19.10 -0.43
CA TRP A 874 6.11 -17.67 -0.78
C TRP A 874 5.41 -16.78 0.25
N ARG A 875 4.34 -17.28 0.89
CA ARG A 875 3.49 -16.51 1.82
C ARG A 875 4.01 -16.42 3.25
N LYS A 876 4.87 -17.34 3.70
CA LYS A 876 5.30 -17.42 5.11
C LYS A 876 6.38 -16.41 5.53
N GLY A 877 6.70 -15.45 4.66
CA GLY A 877 7.69 -14.41 4.93
C GLY A 877 9.12 -14.95 5.07
N SER A 878 10.08 -14.04 5.24
CA SER A 878 11.52 -14.40 5.33
C SER A 878 11.85 -15.24 6.57
N HIS A 879 11.01 -15.21 7.61
CA HIS A 879 11.25 -15.95 8.85
C HIS A 879 10.98 -17.46 8.70
N ALA A 880 9.86 -17.87 8.12
CA ALA A 880 9.57 -19.30 7.99
C ALA A 880 10.45 -19.97 6.92
N ASN A 881 10.88 -19.24 5.88
CA ASN A 881 11.92 -19.74 4.97
C ASN A 881 13.24 -20.02 5.70
N ARG A 882 13.58 -19.24 6.74
CA ARG A 882 14.76 -19.51 7.58
C ARG A 882 14.56 -20.71 8.49
N GLU A 883 13.36 -20.93 9.03
CA GLU A 883 13.03 -22.11 9.85
C GLU A 883 12.95 -23.41 9.02
N ASP A 884 12.30 -23.39 7.86
CA ASP A 884 12.25 -24.55 6.95
C ASP A 884 13.64 -24.93 6.42
N THR A 885 14.53 -23.94 6.22
CA THR A 885 15.94 -24.21 5.86
C THR A 885 16.74 -24.73 7.05
N ALA A 886 16.47 -24.25 8.28
CA ALA A 886 17.13 -24.72 9.49
C ALA A 886 16.68 -26.14 9.91
N LEU A 887 15.48 -26.56 9.52
CA LEU A 887 14.96 -27.91 9.75
C LEU A 887 15.39 -28.93 8.68
N GLN A 888 16.09 -28.48 7.63
CA GLN A 888 16.66 -29.33 6.57
C GLN A 888 18.18 -29.57 6.71
N VAL A 889 18.80 -29.13 7.81
CA VAL A 889 20.21 -29.40 8.16
C VAL A 889 20.31 -30.46 9.24
#